data_AF-A0A4R8QZR4-F1
#
_entry.id   AF-A0A4R8QZR4-F1
#
_cell.length_a   1.000
_cell.length_b   1.000
_cell.length_c   1.000
_cell.angle_alpha   90.00
_cell.angle_beta   90.00
_cell.angle_gamma   90.00
#
_symmetry.space_group_name_H-M   'P 1'
#
loop_
_entity.id
_entity.type
_entity.pdbx_description
1 polymer ?
#
loop_
_entity_poly.entity_id
_entity_poly.type
_entity_poly.pdbx_seq_one_letter_code
_entity_poly.pdbx_strand_id
1 'polypeptide(L)'
;MDLYQQLKASLDEIALHGPELLRHLDTESHNGPPDQTTPAILLQDASRSTIQHPRKRLVEAATKLLQLATTADGYLEHLANSYQELTCVRWLVDLDVLHHLPATGSVSYPALAAEAGVPLKHLKGVARMAVVNGFLEEPVPGRVAHSRASSLLARDDNFMSWARWMTNYSMPVAYRFADATRRWGDTDAKDQTAFNLALDTADPFFDHVRKNAELTSVFSAYMRNVTASRSWSLAHAVDGFDWGSLPAGATVVDVGGSHGQLAAHVAKRFPRLDFVVQDLPETVAAARDAFEADDTLDAAVKSRIRFVSHDFFTAQPVVDADVYFLRMIIHDWPDRDARVILEHLRRVLEGRPSARVVIMDTLLPPPGSTSILHEQQLRVRDLMMMQVFNARERELDDWKALLDGVGLQITHLEQPQDSVMGLLTVQLKPPATTNGHPPGEPTSELSNGSTPAASAEQPVLIIGAGIGGLCLAQALRKSQIPFRVYERDPAVDSRPQGYRLKLQADAADALARLLPEDVYAAFRSSCAALAVGETDLDPFTGAVVRSRSGGGLSGAVGLVPHHCVDRSSFRRILVRDIEEDVVFGRELESYEADAGRGVVTATFKDGHTVEGRFIVGADGLHSVIRRSHVPKSLLKDTGAACIYGKTPLTPELLAAFPDKGARWMTVVSDHAPMLQSCFIGDAPVTLLMEPIRFTKASRSQHRLPEDYLYWALIGPEPRFRFPDGASGSSRETLASAQVPNDAASLSLAVTEEWHPSIRCVFELQDTRQATLVRVVSSVPDVPAWQPSSMVTVLGDAVHPMSPCGGIGAQTAICDAASLAEVLTAARGSPSSRAVGAFEEGMRSRAHRSIRHSEVGSQKMFGLRSLVDCEPWTGC
;
A
#
# COMPACT_ATOMS: atom_id res chain seq x y z
N MET A 1 3.00 -11.42 -13.89
CA MET A 1 2.85 -11.55 -15.36
C MET A 1 4.23 -11.75 -15.96
N ASP A 2 4.42 -12.84 -16.69
CA ASP A 2 5.62 -13.07 -17.50
C ASP A 2 5.89 -11.90 -18.48
N LEU A 3 7.15 -11.55 -18.72
CA LEU A 3 7.58 -10.43 -19.57
C LEU A 3 6.97 -10.54 -20.98
N TYR A 4 6.94 -11.75 -21.53
CA TYR A 4 6.30 -12.00 -22.83
C TYR A 4 4.83 -11.58 -22.83
N GLN A 5 4.08 -11.92 -21.78
CA GLN A 5 2.66 -11.54 -21.67
C GLN A 5 2.49 -10.03 -21.50
N GLN A 6 3.40 -9.35 -20.80
CA GLN A 6 3.35 -7.89 -20.66
C GLN A 6 3.67 -7.17 -21.99
N LEU A 7 4.65 -7.67 -22.74
CA LEU A 7 4.98 -7.18 -24.08
C LEU A 7 3.82 -7.40 -25.04
N LYS A 8 3.27 -8.63 -25.07
CA LYS A 8 2.11 -8.96 -25.90
C LYS A 8 0.91 -8.08 -25.56
N ALA A 9 0.56 -7.92 -24.29
CA ALA A 9 -0.55 -7.07 -23.88
C ALA A 9 -0.35 -5.62 -24.34
N SER A 10 0.86 -5.08 -24.23
CA SER A 10 1.15 -3.70 -24.68
C SER A 10 1.05 -3.58 -26.21
N LEU A 11 1.49 -4.60 -26.96
CA LEU A 11 1.33 -4.65 -28.42
C LEU A 11 -0.13 -4.78 -28.85
N ASP A 12 -0.92 -5.61 -28.17
CA ASP A 12 -2.35 -5.79 -28.45
C ASP A 12 -3.11 -4.47 -28.22
N GLU A 13 -2.81 -3.73 -27.14
CA GLU A 13 -3.39 -2.41 -26.86
C GLU A 13 -3.04 -1.37 -27.92
N ILE A 14 -1.79 -1.36 -28.40
CA ILE A 14 -1.37 -0.49 -29.52
C ILE A 14 -2.13 -0.88 -30.80
N ALA A 15 -2.24 -2.18 -31.10
CA ALA A 15 -2.94 -2.69 -32.27
C ALA A 15 -4.44 -2.43 -32.24
N LEU A 16 -5.03 -2.32 -31.04
CA LEU A 16 -6.44 -1.99 -30.85
C LEU A 16 -6.69 -0.48 -31.00
N HIS A 17 -5.97 0.34 -30.22
CA HIS A 17 -6.29 1.76 -30.08
C HIS A 17 -5.63 2.64 -31.14
N GLY A 18 -4.55 2.20 -31.78
CA GLY A 18 -3.94 2.90 -32.91
C GLY A 18 -4.91 3.08 -34.09
N PRO A 19 -5.48 1.99 -34.65
CA PRO A 19 -6.47 2.08 -35.72
C PRO A 19 -7.75 2.81 -35.31
N GLU A 20 -8.18 2.68 -34.06
CA GLU A 20 -9.34 3.40 -33.52
C GLU A 20 -9.11 4.92 -33.55
N LEU A 21 -7.96 5.39 -33.07
CA LEU A 21 -7.57 6.80 -33.11
C LEU A 21 -7.55 7.32 -34.55
N LEU A 22 -6.94 6.57 -35.49
CA LEU A 22 -6.91 6.96 -36.91
C LEU A 22 -8.31 7.10 -37.49
N ARG A 23 -9.20 6.13 -37.23
CA ARG A 23 -10.59 6.17 -37.70
C ARG A 23 -11.31 7.41 -37.20
N HIS A 24 -11.17 7.76 -35.92
CA HIS A 24 -11.79 8.98 -35.38
C HIS A 24 -11.22 10.24 -36.03
N LEU A 25 -9.90 10.31 -36.23
CA LEU A 25 -9.26 11.44 -36.89
C LEU A 25 -9.74 11.59 -38.35
N ASP A 26 -9.86 10.49 -39.09
CA ASP A 26 -10.36 10.49 -40.46
C ASP A 26 -11.83 10.96 -40.50
N THR A 27 -12.68 10.39 -39.66
CA THR A 27 -14.12 10.71 -39.63
C THR A 27 -14.38 12.18 -39.31
N GLU A 28 -13.63 12.75 -38.38
CA GLU A 28 -13.72 14.16 -38.00
C GLU A 28 -13.09 15.09 -39.04
N SER A 29 -12.04 14.66 -39.74
CA SER A 29 -11.42 15.42 -40.83
C SER A 29 -12.30 15.53 -42.08
N HIS A 30 -13.20 14.56 -42.32
CA HIS A 30 -14.15 14.58 -43.44
C HIS A 30 -15.38 15.49 -43.19
N ASN A 31 -15.62 15.92 -41.94
CA ASN A 31 -16.73 16.79 -41.56
C ASN A 31 -16.36 18.29 -41.49
N GLY A 32 -15.09 18.65 -41.74
CA GLY A 32 -14.58 20.03 -41.79
C GLY A 32 -13.98 20.39 -43.16
N PRO A 33 -13.62 21.68 -43.40
CA PRO A 33 -12.94 22.06 -44.64
C PRO A 33 -11.59 21.32 -44.77
N PRO A 34 -11.18 20.94 -46.00
CA PRO A 34 -9.96 20.17 -46.22
C PRO A 34 -8.73 21.08 -46.04
N ASP A 35 -8.19 21.13 -44.83
CA ASP A 35 -6.90 21.75 -44.52
C ASP A 35 -5.93 20.70 -43.96
N GLN A 36 -4.65 20.79 -44.33
CA GLN A 36 -3.58 19.89 -43.89
C GLN A 36 -3.31 20.01 -42.38
N THR A 37 -3.88 21.02 -41.71
CA THR A 37 -3.78 21.25 -40.27
C THR A 37 -4.88 20.57 -39.43
N THR A 38 -5.93 20.01 -40.04
CA THR A 38 -7.11 19.49 -39.33
C THR A 38 -6.81 18.37 -38.31
N PRO A 39 -5.98 17.34 -38.60
CA PRO A 39 -5.61 16.33 -37.60
C PRO A 39 -4.77 16.88 -36.43
N ALA A 40 -3.92 17.88 -36.70
CA ALA A 40 -3.11 18.52 -35.67
C ALA A 40 -3.98 19.33 -34.69
N ILE A 41 -5.00 20.02 -35.20
CA ILE A 41 -6.01 20.76 -34.42
C ILE A 41 -6.90 19.80 -33.63
N LEU A 42 -7.34 18.69 -34.23
CA LEU A 42 -8.15 17.68 -33.53
C LEU A 42 -7.41 17.07 -32.34
N LEU A 43 -6.12 16.75 -32.48
CA LEU A 43 -5.32 16.25 -31.37
C LEU A 43 -5.03 17.30 -30.27
N GLN A 44 -5.21 18.60 -30.56
CA GLN A 44 -5.07 19.71 -29.62
C GLN A 44 -6.35 19.96 -28.80
N ASP A 45 -7.52 19.60 -29.31
CA ASP A 45 -8.79 19.79 -28.61
C ASP A 45 -9.00 18.73 -27.52
N ALA A 46 -8.59 19.08 -26.30
CA ALA A 46 -8.74 18.23 -25.11
C ALA A 46 -10.20 17.97 -24.69
N SER A 47 -11.17 18.69 -25.29
CA SER A 47 -12.59 18.62 -24.93
C SER A 47 -13.38 17.55 -25.67
N ARG A 48 -12.87 17.02 -26.80
CA ARG A 48 -13.56 15.99 -27.60
C ARG A 48 -13.33 14.59 -27.04
N SER A 49 -14.32 14.06 -26.35
CA SER A 49 -14.25 12.77 -25.66
C SER A 49 -13.90 11.58 -26.57
N THR A 50 -14.28 11.61 -27.85
CA THR A 50 -14.19 10.49 -28.79
C THR A 50 -12.75 10.08 -29.14
N ILE A 51 -11.80 11.02 -29.18
CA ILE A 51 -10.38 10.74 -29.46
C ILE A 51 -9.53 10.57 -28.19
N GLN A 52 -10.00 11.07 -27.04
CA GLN A 52 -9.20 11.14 -25.81
C GLN A 52 -8.88 9.77 -25.26
N HIS A 53 -9.86 8.87 -25.23
CA HIS A 53 -9.69 7.52 -24.71
C HIS A 53 -8.67 6.71 -25.52
N PRO A 54 -8.84 6.49 -26.85
CA PRO A 54 -7.87 5.72 -27.64
C PRO A 54 -6.48 6.36 -27.65
N ARG A 55 -6.39 7.70 -27.65
CA ARG A 55 -5.11 8.41 -27.54
C ARG A 55 -4.39 8.11 -26.23
N LYS A 56 -5.07 8.24 -25.07
CA LYS A 56 -4.45 7.96 -23.76
C LYS A 56 -3.97 6.52 -23.67
N ARG A 57 -4.81 5.56 -24.07
CA ARG A 57 -4.47 4.13 -24.08
C ARG A 57 -3.26 3.83 -24.97
N LEU A 58 -3.21 4.43 -26.16
CA LEU A 58 -2.08 4.27 -27.07
C LEU A 58 -0.76 4.78 -26.46
N VAL A 59 -0.76 5.96 -25.84
CA VAL A 59 0.45 6.54 -25.22
C VAL A 59 0.89 5.71 -24.02
N GLU A 60 -0.04 5.25 -23.18
CA GLU A 60 0.24 4.37 -22.04
C GLU A 60 0.86 3.04 -22.50
N ALA A 61 0.26 2.38 -23.50
CA ALA A 61 0.75 1.12 -24.03
C ALA A 61 2.12 1.27 -24.70
N ALA A 62 2.35 2.34 -25.45
CA ALA A 62 3.66 2.65 -26.05
C ALA A 62 4.73 2.90 -24.98
N THR A 63 4.39 3.64 -23.92
CA THR A 63 5.30 3.88 -22.79
C THR A 63 5.67 2.57 -22.10
N LYS A 64 4.68 1.71 -21.83
CA LYS A 64 4.91 0.40 -21.21
C LYS A 64 5.75 -0.51 -22.11
N LEU A 65 5.48 -0.53 -23.42
CA LEU A 65 6.26 -1.29 -24.38
C LEU A 65 7.72 -0.82 -24.39
N LEU A 66 7.97 0.50 -24.41
CA LEU A 66 9.32 1.05 -24.34
C LEU A 66 10.03 0.60 -23.07
N GLN A 67 9.38 0.70 -21.90
CA GLN A 67 9.98 0.28 -20.62
C GLN A 67 10.29 -1.21 -20.56
N LEU A 68 9.43 -2.06 -21.13
CA LEU A 68 9.62 -3.51 -21.14
C LEU A 68 10.68 -3.96 -22.15
N ALA A 69 10.84 -3.23 -23.25
CA ALA A 69 11.79 -3.55 -24.31
C ALA A 69 13.20 -2.96 -24.06
N THR A 70 13.32 -1.96 -23.20
CA THR A 70 14.58 -1.26 -22.91
C THR A 70 15.48 -2.10 -21.99
N THR A 71 16.72 -2.35 -22.42
CA THR A 71 17.77 -2.97 -21.62
C THR A 71 18.46 -1.93 -20.71
N ALA A 72 19.34 -2.37 -19.81
CA ALA A 72 20.00 -1.46 -18.87
C ALA A 72 20.86 -0.39 -19.56
N ASP A 73 21.57 -0.75 -20.64
CA ASP A 73 22.34 0.18 -21.47
C ASP A 73 21.42 1.16 -22.22
N GLY A 74 20.35 0.66 -22.83
CA GLY A 74 19.34 1.52 -23.47
C GLY A 74 18.67 2.48 -22.49
N TYR A 75 18.46 2.06 -21.23
CA TYR A 75 17.93 2.95 -20.20
C TYR A 75 18.86 4.13 -19.91
N LEU A 76 20.17 3.88 -19.81
CA LEU A 76 21.15 4.95 -19.59
C LEU A 76 21.26 5.88 -20.80
N GLU A 77 21.15 5.35 -22.02
CA GLU A 77 21.11 6.16 -23.25
C GLU A 77 19.85 7.04 -23.31
N HIS A 78 18.68 6.48 -22.99
CA HIS A 78 17.43 7.24 -22.90
C HIS A 78 17.52 8.33 -21.82
N LEU A 79 18.07 8.02 -20.65
CA LEU A 79 18.28 9.01 -19.60
C LEU A 79 19.24 10.13 -20.05
N ALA A 80 20.31 9.77 -20.77
CA ALA A 80 21.26 10.74 -21.34
C ALA A 80 20.58 11.69 -22.33
N ASN A 81 19.73 11.15 -23.19
CA ASN A 81 18.90 11.93 -24.10
C ASN A 81 17.92 12.84 -23.34
N SER A 82 17.22 12.32 -22.33
CA SER A 82 16.18 13.07 -21.60
C SER A 82 16.72 14.31 -20.87
N TYR A 83 17.84 14.23 -20.14
CA TYR A 83 18.39 15.43 -19.51
C TYR A 83 18.92 16.42 -20.55
N GLN A 84 19.46 15.93 -21.67
CA GLN A 84 20.00 16.78 -22.71
C GLN A 84 18.87 17.52 -23.46
N GLU A 85 17.77 16.84 -23.77
CA GLU A 85 16.55 17.43 -24.30
C GLU A 85 16.04 18.57 -23.39
N LEU A 86 15.93 18.30 -22.09
CA LEU A 86 15.48 19.29 -21.11
C LEU A 86 16.37 20.55 -21.10
N THR A 87 17.69 20.38 -21.17
CA THR A 87 18.61 21.53 -21.27
C THR A 87 18.51 22.29 -22.60
N CYS A 88 18.18 21.60 -23.70
CA CYS A 88 17.93 22.23 -25.00
C CYS A 88 16.64 23.05 -24.99
N VAL A 89 15.55 22.54 -24.41
CA VAL A 89 14.30 23.29 -24.22
C VAL A 89 14.55 24.53 -23.38
N ARG A 90 15.27 24.39 -22.25
CA ARG A 90 15.69 25.53 -21.43
C ARG A 90 16.43 26.59 -22.25
N TRP A 91 17.43 26.18 -23.03
CA TRP A 91 18.22 27.11 -23.85
C TRP A 91 17.36 27.86 -24.88
N LEU A 92 16.42 27.17 -25.52
CA LEU A 92 15.51 27.77 -26.51
C LEU A 92 14.53 28.76 -25.87
N VAL A 93 14.07 28.48 -24.65
CA VAL A 93 13.11 29.28 -23.90
C VAL A 93 13.78 30.50 -23.25
N ASP A 94 14.90 30.31 -22.55
CA ASP A 94 15.59 31.37 -21.80
C ASP A 94 16.25 32.41 -22.72
N LEU A 95 16.66 32.00 -23.93
CA LEU A 95 17.24 32.89 -24.95
C LEU A 95 16.21 33.35 -25.99
N ASP A 96 14.92 33.13 -25.72
CA ASP A 96 13.79 33.60 -26.53
C ASP A 96 13.80 33.15 -28.01
N VAL A 97 14.57 32.11 -28.34
CA VAL A 97 14.77 31.63 -29.71
C VAL A 97 13.45 31.18 -30.35
N LEU A 98 12.52 30.66 -29.54
CA LEU A 98 11.22 30.20 -30.03
C LEU A 98 10.37 31.33 -30.61
N HIS A 99 10.47 32.57 -30.11
CA HIS A 99 9.69 33.70 -30.63
C HIS A 99 10.24 34.26 -31.95
N HIS A 100 11.50 33.97 -32.26
CA HIS A 100 12.13 34.34 -33.53
C HIS A 100 11.89 33.30 -34.65
N LEU A 101 11.26 32.18 -34.33
CA LEU A 101 10.81 31.23 -35.35
C LEU A 101 9.52 31.75 -36.02
N PRO A 102 9.38 31.61 -37.35
CA PRO A 102 8.15 32.00 -38.02
C PRO A 102 7.00 31.10 -37.57
N ALA A 103 5.82 31.69 -37.34
CA ALA A 103 4.62 30.97 -36.89
C ALA A 103 4.20 29.85 -37.86
N THR A 104 4.50 30.00 -39.16
CA THR A 104 4.32 28.99 -40.21
C THR A 104 5.54 28.96 -41.13
N GLY A 105 5.89 27.78 -41.67
CA GLY A 105 7.06 27.61 -42.54
C GLY A 105 8.37 27.42 -41.77
N SER A 106 9.51 27.64 -42.44
CA SER A 106 10.85 27.43 -41.87
C SER A 106 11.80 28.60 -42.15
N VAL A 107 12.79 28.79 -41.27
CA VAL A 107 13.84 29.81 -41.36
C VAL A 107 15.22 29.17 -41.41
N SER A 108 16.17 29.78 -42.13
CA SER A 108 17.55 29.27 -42.16
C SER A 108 18.24 29.47 -40.82
N TYR A 109 19.08 28.51 -40.38
CA TYR A 109 19.85 28.67 -39.13
C TYR A 109 20.65 29.98 -39.02
N PRO A 110 21.34 30.48 -40.06
CA PRO A 110 22.07 31.75 -39.97
C PRO A 110 21.17 32.95 -39.70
N ALA A 111 19.99 33.00 -40.34
CA ALA A 111 19.03 34.07 -40.13
C ALA A 111 18.46 34.04 -38.70
N LEU A 112 18.03 32.86 -38.23
CA LEU A 112 17.50 32.70 -36.87
C LEU A 112 18.57 33.00 -35.81
N ALA A 113 19.81 32.57 -36.02
CA ALA A 113 20.92 32.87 -35.12
C ALA A 113 21.19 34.38 -35.00
N ALA A 114 21.13 35.09 -36.14
CA ALA A 114 21.31 36.54 -36.16
C ALA A 114 20.14 37.27 -35.48
N GLU A 115 18.91 36.82 -35.70
CA GLU A 115 17.70 37.44 -35.15
C GLU A 115 17.58 37.23 -33.63
N ALA A 116 17.83 36.01 -33.16
CA ALA A 116 17.81 35.68 -31.73
C ALA A 116 19.11 36.09 -30.98
N GLY A 117 20.12 36.61 -31.68
CA GLY A 117 21.38 37.03 -31.07
C GLY A 117 22.22 35.90 -30.46
N VAL A 118 22.15 34.68 -31.03
CA VAL A 118 22.80 33.47 -30.48
C VAL A 118 23.86 32.88 -31.42
N PRO A 119 24.90 32.18 -30.91
CA PRO A 119 25.91 31.57 -31.76
C PRO A 119 25.34 30.47 -32.68
N LEU A 120 25.57 30.60 -33.99
CA LEU A 120 25.09 29.66 -35.01
C LEU A 120 25.44 28.19 -34.71
N LYS A 121 26.65 27.93 -34.21
CA LYS A 121 27.10 26.57 -33.86
C LYS A 121 26.24 25.97 -32.73
N HIS A 122 25.90 26.77 -31.72
CA HIS A 122 25.10 26.33 -30.58
C HIS A 122 23.65 26.11 -31.01
N LEU A 123 23.07 27.08 -31.73
CA LEU A 123 21.71 26.96 -32.27
C LEU A 123 21.55 25.68 -33.08
N LYS A 124 22.48 25.36 -33.99
CA LYS A 124 22.42 24.13 -34.79
C LYS A 124 22.44 22.87 -33.92
N GLY A 125 23.28 22.81 -32.90
CA GLY A 125 23.36 21.65 -32.00
C GLY A 125 22.08 21.48 -31.18
N VAL A 126 21.64 22.56 -30.53
CA VAL A 126 20.44 22.59 -29.70
C VAL A 126 19.18 22.28 -30.51
N ALA A 127 19.01 22.95 -31.65
CA ALA A 127 17.84 22.76 -32.49
C ALA A 127 17.77 21.33 -33.04
N ARG A 128 18.88 20.75 -33.48
CA ARG A 128 18.87 19.37 -33.98
C ARG A 128 18.58 18.34 -32.89
N MET A 129 19.05 18.57 -31.68
CA MET A 129 18.66 17.75 -30.52
C MET A 129 17.16 17.86 -30.24
N ALA A 130 16.60 19.07 -30.31
CA ALA A 130 15.16 19.30 -30.20
C ALA A 130 14.37 18.69 -31.36
N VAL A 131 14.93 18.65 -32.58
CA VAL A 131 14.30 18.02 -33.75
C VAL A 131 14.19 16.51 -33.59
N VAL A 132 15.26 15.82 -33.17
CA VAL A 132 15.23 14.35 -33.00
C VAL A 132 14.34 13.91 -31.84
N ASN A 133 14.02 14.81 -30.91
CA ASN A 133 13.05 14.59 -29.84
C ASN A 133 11.63 15.12 -30.17
N GLY A 134 11.40 15.62 -31.39
CA GLY A 134 10.08 16.06 -31.86
C GLY A 134 9.61 17.43 -31.34
N PHE A 135 10.48 18.19 -30.67
CA PHE A 135 10.16 19.52 -30.16
C PHE A 135 10.31 20.62 -31.23
N LEU A 136 11.18 20.44 -32.23
CA LEU A 136 11.31 21.29 -33.41
C LEU A 136 11.28 20.45 -34.70
N GLU A 137 11.28 21.09 -35.86
CA GLU A 137 11.36 20.41 -37.16
C GLU A 137 12.49 21.00 -38.03
N GLU A 138 13.20 20.17 -38.81
CA GLU A 138 14.15 20.60 -39.87
C GLU A 138 13.62 20.08 -41.22
N PRO A 139 12.57 20.71 -41.80
CA PRO A 139 11.88 20.18 -42.99
C PRO A 139 12.76 20.13 -44.24
N VAL A 140 13.77 21.01 -44.31
CA VAL A 140 14.79 21.02 -45.36
C VAL A 140 16.15 21.22 -44.68
N PRO A 141 17.21 20.52 -45.10
CA PRO A 141 18.53 20.67 -44.50
C PRO A 141 18.96 22.13 -44.36
N GLY A 142 19.30 22.54 -43.14
CA GLY A 142 19.72 23.89 -42.82
C GLY A 142 18.60 24.89 -42.49
N ARG A 143 17.33 24.47 -42.52
CA ARG A 143 16.17 25.31 -42.16
C ARG A 143 15.34 24.67 -41.05
N VAL A 144 15.08 25.43 -39.99
CA VAL A 144 14.35 24.99 -38.80
C VAL A 144 12.96 25.62 -38.76
N ALA A 145 11.99 24.90 -38.22
CA ALA A 145 10.61 25.29 -38.04
C ALA A 145 10.10 24.86 -36.66
N HIS A 146 8.99 25.46 -36.23
CA HIS A 146 8.25 24.93 -35.09
C HIS A 146 7.69 23.54 -35.41
N SER A 147 7.73 22.65 -34.41
CA SER A 147 6.82 21.51 -34.35
C SER A 147 5.49 21.95 -33.73
N ARG A 148 4.51 21.04 -33.71
CA ARG A 148 3.24 21.29 -32.99
C ARG A 148 3.46 21.68 -31.53
N ALA A 149 4.39 21.02 -30.83
CA ALA A 149 4.63 21.22 -29.40
C ALA A 149 5.27 22.59 -29.13
N SER A 150 6.35 22.93 -29.85
CA SER A 150 7.01 24.24 -29.69
C SER A 150 6.14 25.40 -30.17
N SER A 151 5.31 25.21 -31.20
CA SER A 151 4.35 26.23 -31.64
C SER A 151 3.32 26.56 -30.55
N LEU A 152 2.75 25.53 -29.90
CA LEU A 152 1.81 25.74 -28.79
C LEU A 152 2.51 26.40 -27.60
N LEU A 153 3.73 25.96 -27.27
CA LEU A 153 4.51 26.56 -26.20
C LEU A 153 4.78 28.05 -26.46
N ALA A 154 5.14 28.42 -27.69
CA ALA A 154 5.48 29.79 -28.07
C ALA A 154 4.26 30.73 -28.20
N ARG A 155 3.04 30.19 -28.37
CA ARG A 155 1.83 30.99 -28.58
C ARG A 155 0.97 31.16 -27.33
N ASP A 156 1.19 30.33 -26.31
CA ASP A 156 0.41 30.35 -25.07
C ASP A 156 1.32 30.69 -23.89
N ASP A 157 1.11 31.89 -23.34
CA ASP A 157 1.88 32.41 -22.20
C ASP A 157 1.79 31.51 -20.97
N ASN A 158 0.71 30.74 -20.79
CA ASN A 158 0.59 29.81 -19.67
C ASN A 158 1.52 28.62 -19.84
N PHE A 159 1.62 28.07 -21.06
CA PHE A 159 2.55 26.98 -21.34
C PHE A 159 4.00 27.48 -21.28
N MET A 160 4.29 28.67 -21.84
CA MET A 160 5.62 29.29 -21.74
C MET A 160 6.04 29.53 -20.28
N SER A 161 5.14 30.06 -19.45
CA SER A 161 5.39 30.28 -18.02
C SER A 161 5.66 28.96 -17.28
N TRP A 162 4.91 27.90 -17.61
CA TRP A 162 5.17 26.58 -17.04
C TRP A 162 6.53 26.01 -17.48
N ALA A 163 6.89 26.14 -18.75
CA ALA A 163 8.21 25.70 -19.23
C ALA A 163 9.35 26.44 -18.49
N ARG A 164 9.25 27.77 -18.36
CA ARG A 164 10.22 28.59 -17.61
C ARG A 164 10.31 28.17 -16.14
N TRP A 165 9.18 27.91 -15.49
CA TRP A 165 9.15 27.42 -14.11
C TRP A 165 9.87 26.07 -13.98
N MET A 166 9.52 25.12 -14.86
CA MET A 166 10.10 23.78 -14.86
C MET A 166 11.62 23.81 -15.07
N THR A 167 12.10 24.55 -16.08
CA THR A 167 13.52 24.53 -16.46
C THR A 167 14.41 25.35 -15.54
N ASN A 168 13.91 26.44 -14.96
CA ASN A 168 14.71 27.33 -14.11
C ASN A 168 14.58 27.06 -12.62
N TYR A 169 13.53 26.34 -12.18
CA TYR A 169 13.29 26.09 -10.76
C TYR A 169 13.11 24.61 -10.45
N SER A 170 12.06 23.96 -10.98
CA SER A 170 11.73 22.59 -10.60
C SER A 170 12.88 21.61 -10.87
N MET A 171 13.53 21.71 -12.05
CA MET A 171 14.64 20.84 -12.41
C MET A 171 15.89 21.05 -11.52
N PRO A 172 16.44 22.29 -11.35
CA PRO A 172 17.56 22.51 -10.43
C PRO A 172 17.29 22.03 -9.00
N VAL A 173 16.08 22.24 -8.50
CA VAL A 173 15.64 21.77 -7.18
C VAL A 173 15.68 20.25 -7.10
N ALA A 174 15.04 19.57 -8.05
CA ALA A 174 15.04 18.11 -8.10
C ALA A 174 16.46 17.52 -8.19
N TYR A 175 17.33 18.15 -8.97
CA TYR A 175 18.73 17.72 -9.11
C TYR A 175 19.52 17.81 -7.80
N ARG A 176 19.22 18.80 -6.94
CA ARG A 176 19.86 18.99 -5.63
C ARG A 176 19.30 18.10 -4.52
N PHE A 177 18.26 17.31 -4.78
CA PHE A 177 17.60 16.54 -3.73
C PHE A 177 18.55 15.54 -3.05
N ALA A 178 19.33 14.79 -3.83
CA ALA A 178 20.32 13.86 -3.27
C ALA A 178 21.38 14.57 -2.41
N ASP A 179 21.77 15.80 -2.77
CA ASP A 179 22.72 16.59 -1.98
C ASP A 179 22.09 17.07 -0.66
N ALA A 180 20.82 17.50 -0.69
CA ALA A 180 20.06 17.88 0.50
C ALA A 180 19.91 16.70 1.45
N THR A 181 19.52 15.52 0.94
CA THR A 181 19.40 14.29 1.75
C THR A 181 20.72 13.90 2.40
N ARG A 182 21.85 14.00 1.68
CA ARG A 182 23.18 13.73 2.28
C ARG A 182 23.56 14.74 3.34
N ARG A 183 23.18 16.01 3.16
CA ARG A 183 23.57 17.10 4.06
C ARG A 183 22.76 17.11 5.35
N TRP A 184 21.46 16.88 5.28
CA TRP A 184 20.54 17.06 6.40
C TRP A 184 19.77 15.80 6.81
N GLY A 185 19.79 14.74 6.00
CA GLY A 185 19.05 13.51 6.29
C GLY A 185 17.54 13.72 6.17
N ASP A 186 16.81 13.15 7.12
CA ASP A 186 15.36 13.32 7.29
C ASP A 186 15.10 14.50 8.23
N THR A 187 14.59 15.61 7.69
CA THR A 187 14.39 16.86 8.42
C THR A 187 13.08 17.54 8.00
N ASP A 188 12.38 18.14 8.97
CA ASP A 188 11.17 18.95 8.73
C ASP A 188 11.49 20.46 8.64
N ALA A 189 12.77 20.84 8.67
CA ALA A 189 13.16 22.24 8.68
C ALA A 189 12.92 22.89 7.30
N LYS A 190 12.24 24.05 7.29
CA LYS A 190 11.78 24.75 6.07
C LYS A 190 12.91 25.41 5.28
N ASP A 191 14.08 25.57 5.91
CA ASP A 191 15.31 26.15 5.35
C ASP A 191 16.39 25.10 5.04
N GLN A 192 16.07 23.80 5.18
CA GLN A 192 16.96 22.68 4.92
C GLN A 192 16.40 21.79 3.80
N THR A 193 16.17 22.39 2.64
CA THR A 193 15.52 21.72 1.50
C THR A 193 16.43 21.67 0.27
N ALA A 194 16.03 20.88 -0.74
CA ALA A 194 16.71 20.90 -2.03
C ALA A 194 16.58 22.27 -2.71
N PHE A 195 15.47 22.99 -2.47
CA PHE A 195 15.28 24.36 -2.90
C PHE A 195 16.35 25.31 -2.35
N ASN A 196 16.66 25.23 -1.05
CA ASN A 196 17.69 26.06 -0.43
C ASN A 196 19.07 25.86 -1.07
N LEU A 197 19.42 24.62 -1.42
CA LEU A 197 20.68 24.31 -2.12
C LEU A 197 20.68 24.75 -3.59
N ALA A 198 19.54 24.62 -4.28
CA ALA A 198 19.45 24.94 -5.70
C ALA A 198 19.51 26.46 -5.96
N LEU A 199 18.89 27.25 -5.08
CA LEU A 199 18.79 28.69 -5.22
C LEU A 199 19.82 29.45 -4.35
N ASP A 200 20.67 28.72 -3.61
CA ASP A 200 21.67 29.27 -2.69
C ASP A 200 21.07 30.32 -1.73
N THR A 201 20.00 29.92 -1.05
CA THR A 201 19.22 30.77 -0.16
C THR A 201 18.99 30.11 1.20
N ALA A 202 19.07 30.90 2.27
CA ALA A 202 18.69 30.46 3.62
C ALA A 202 17.19 30.67 3.91
N ASP A 203 16.48 31.40 3.05
CA ASP A 203 15.06 31.65 3.23
C ASP A 203 14.22 30.41 2.84
N PRO A 204 13.19 30.06 3.61
CA PRO A 204 12.14 29.13 3.18
C PRO A 204 11.49 29.57 1.86
N PHE A 205 10.89 28.63 1.12
CA PHE A 205 10.35 28.87 -0.22
C PHE A 205 9.47 30.12 -0.33
N PHE A 206 8.38 30.20 0.45
CA PHE A 206 7.45 31.34 0.38
C PHE A 206 8.11 32.66 0.80
N ASP A 207 9.02 32.64 1.77
CA ASP A 207 9.78 33.83 2.17
C ASP A 207 10.70 34.32 1.05
N HIS A 208 11.35 33.39 0.34
CA HIS A 208 12.21 33.72 -0.78
C HIS A 208 11.42 34.26 -1.98
N VAL A 209 10.30 33.60 -2.34
CA VAL A 209 9.37 34.06 -3.38
C VAL A 209 8.91 35.48 -3.06
N ARG A 210 8.45 35.73 -1.83
CA ARG A 210 7.98 37.04 -1.38
C ARG A 210 9.02 38.15 -1.48
N LYS A 211 10.30 37.85 -1.24
CA LYS A 211 11.39 38.85 -1.35
C LYS A 211 11.81 39.13 -2.80
N ASN A 212 11.38 38.31 -3.76
CA ASN A 212 11.77 38.41 -5.17
C ASN A 212 10.54 38.64 -6.07
N ALA A 213 10.38 39.87 -6.54
CA ALA A 213 9.24 40.29 -7.36
C ALA A 213 9.12 39.52 -8.69
N GLU A 214 10.26 39.20 -9.33
CA GLU A 214 10.28 38.41 -10.56
C GLU A 214 9.78 36.98 -10.27
N LEU A 215 10.32 36.35 -9.22
CA LEU A 215 9.92 35.01 -8.82
C LEU A 215 8.45 34.95 -8.40
N THR A 216 7.95 35.96 -7.69
CA THR A 216 6.53 36.10 -7.35
C THR A 216 5.66 36.08 -8.60
N SER A 217 6.04 36.84 -9.64
CA SER A 217 5.30 36.89 -10.90
C SER A 217 5.29 35.53 -11.61
N VAL A 218 6.46 34.89 -11.74
CA VAL A 218 6.59 33.59 -12.43
C VAL A 218 5.86 32.48 -11.68
N PHE A 219 5.98 32.44 -10.35
CA PHE A 219 5.25 31.47 -9.52
C PHE A 219 3.74 31.65 -9.63
N SER A 220 3.26 32.90 -9.58
CA SER A 220 1.84 33.20 -9.75
C SER A 220 1.30 32.75 -11.12
N ALA A 221 2.07 32.96 -12.19
CA ALA A 221 1.72 32.48 -13.52
C ALA A 221 1.67 30.95 -13.61
N TYR A 222 2.66 30.27 -13.00
CA TYR A 222 2.66 28.82 -12.88
C TYR A 222 1.43 28.30 -12.11
N MET A 223 1.09 28.91 -10.97
CA MET A 223 -0.07 28.49 -10.17
C MET A 223 -1.40 28.64 -10.92
N ARG A 224 -1.55 29.70 -11.73
CA ARG A 224 -2.72 29.84 -12.63
C ARG A 224 -2.82 28.66 -13.61
N ASN A 225 -1.70 28.22 -14.18
CA ASN A 225 -1.67 27.06 -15.06
C ASN A 225 -2.09 25.77 -14.32
N VAL A 226 -1.55 25.55 -13.12
CA VAL A 226 -1.94 24.40 -12.27
C VAL A 226 -3.45 24.40 -12.05
N THR A 227 -4.05 25.52 -11.65
CA THR A 227 -5.50 25.62 -11.40
C THR A 227 -6.37 25.58 -12.65
N ALA A 228 -5.82 25.88 -13.83
CA ALA A 228 -6.51 25.76 -15.12
C ALA A 228 -6.40 24.37 -15.73
N SER A 229 -5.42 23.56 -15.29
CA SER A 229 -5.25 22.19 -15.75
C SER A 229 -6.47 21.34 -15.39
N ARG A 230 -6.88 20.42 -16.29
CA ARG A 230 -8.06 19.59 -16.07
C ARG A 230 -8.00 18.79 -14.76
N SER A 231 -6.82 18.30 -14.37
CA SER A 231 -6.67 17.44 -13.19
C SER A 231 -6.73 18.18 -11.86
N TRP A 232 -6.28 19.44 -11.82
CA TRP A 232 -6.32 20.29 -10.62
C TRP A 232 -7.35 21.42 -10.75
N SER A 233 -8.26 21.33 -11.71
CA SER A 233 -9.20 22.40 -12.03
C SER A 233 -9.96 22.89 -10.81
N LEU A 234 -10.10 24.21 -10.69
CA LEU A 234 -10.95 24.82 -9.66
C LEU A 234 -12.41 24.36 -9.78
N ALA A 235 -12.88 24.00 -10.98
CA ALA A 235 -14.23 23.50 -11.21
C ALA A 235 -14.56 22.29 -10.32
N HIS A 236 -13.58 21.43 -10.04
CA HIS A 236 -13.75 20.27 -9.15
C HIS A 236 -14.14 20.67 -7.72
N ALA A 237 -13.67 21.82 -7.24
CA ALA A 237 -14.06 22.35 -5.93
C ALA A 237 -15.48 22.94 -5.97
N VAL A 238 -15.82 23.62 -7.07
CA VAL A 238 -17.13 24.26 -7.27
C VAL A 238 -18.24 23.23 -7.47
N ASP A 239 -17.94 22.12 -8.16
CA ASP A 239 -18.91 21.07 -8.48
C ASP A 239 -18.91 19.92 -7.46
N GLY A 240 -17.76 19.62 -6.85
CA GLY A 240 -17.59 18.44 -5.99
C GLY A 240 -18.00 18.61 -4.53
N PHE A 241 -18.29 19.84 -4.08
CA PHE A 241 -18.86 20.07 -2.75
C PHE A 241 -20.30 20.56 -2.88
N ASP A 242 -21.22 20.03 -2.06
CA ASP A 242 -22.63 20.40 -2.09
C ASP A 242 -22.87 21.78 -1.42
N TRP A 243 -22.42 22.83 -2.10
CA TRP A 243 -22.65 24.23 -1.73
C TRP A 243 -24.14 24.57 -1.64
N GLY A 244 -24.99 23.87 -2.40
CA GLY A 244 -26.43 24.11 -2.45
C GLY A 244 -27.16 23.71 -1.17
N SER A 245 -26.64 22.71 -0.45
CA SER A 245 -27.16 22.24 0.84
C SER A 245 -26.99 23.24 2.00
N LEU A 246 -26.09 24.22 1.85
CA LEU A 246 -25.83 25.20 2.89
C LEU A 246 -27.04 26.13 3.12
N PRO A 247 -27.31 26.52 4.38
CA PRO A 247 -28.40 27.45 4.68
C PRO A 247 -28.16 28.82 4.02
N ALA A 248 -29.24 29.57 3.79
CA ALA A 248 -29.12 30.92 3.27
C ALA A 248 -28.39 31.83 4.26
N GLY A 249 -27.40 32.59 3.78
CA GLY A 249 -26.51 33.41 4.61
C GLY A 249 -25.37 32.61 5.26
N ALA A 250 -25.14 31.36 4.85
CA ALA A 250 -24.02 30.58 5.36
C ALA A 250 -22.69 31.23 4.97
N THR A 251 -21.76 31.26 5.92
CA THR A 251 -20.42 31.83 5.71
C THR A 251 -19.40 30.72 5.46
N VAL A 252 -18.61 30.88 4.40
CA VAL A 252 -17.47 30.02 4.04
C VAL A 252 -16.17 30.77 4.28
N VAL A 253 -15.26 30.19 5.06
CA VAL A 253 -13.90 30.69 5.22
C VAL A 253 -13.00 29.92 4.26
N ASP A 254 -12.43 30.60 3.28
CA ASP A 254 -11.42 30.09 2.35
C ASP A 254 -10.03 30.32 2.98
N VAL A 255 -9.53 29.31 3.68
CA VAL A 255 -8.29 29.38 4.48
C VAL A 255 -7.09 29.18 3.57
N GLY A 256 -6.21 30.18 3.46
CA GLY A 256 -5.15 30.21 2.45
C GLY A 256 -5.72 30.45 1.05
N GLY A 257 -6.79 31.23 0.94
CA GLY A 257 -7.56 31.42 -0.30
C GLY A 257 -6.86 32.30 -1.34
N SER A 258 -5.67 32.84 -1.06
CA SER A 258 -4.87 33.65 -1.98
C SER A 258 -5.70 34.80 -2.58
N HIS A 259 -5.90 34.80 -3.91
CA HIS A 259 -6.65 35.83 -4.62
C HIS A 259 -8.18 35.64 -4.60
N GLY A 260 -8.70 34.68 -3.83
CA GLY A 260 -10.14 34.48 -3.63
C GLY A 260 -10.88 33.89 -4.83
N GLN A 261 -10.19 33.19 -5.73
CA GLN A 261 -10.80 32.63 -6.95
C GLN A 261 -11.90 31.61 -6.64
N LEU A 262 -11.71 30.76 -5.62
CA LEU A 262 -12.75 29.82 -5.20
C LEU A 262 -14.00 30.57 -4.74
N ALA A 263 -13.83 31.53 -3.82
CA ALA A 263 -14.91 32.36 -3.32
C ALA A 263 -15.68 33.04 -4.46
N ALA A 264 -14.99 33.64 -5.44
CA ALA A 264 -15.63 34.27 -6.60
C ALA A 264 -16.47 33.29 -7.44
N HIS A 265 -15.93 32.12 -7.77
CA HIS A 265 -16.64 31.13 -8.59
C HIS A 265 -17.86 30.53 -7.88
N VAL A 266 -17.70 30.17 -6.60
CA VAL A 266 -18.80 29.62 -5.80
C VAL A 266 -19.85 30.70 -5.55
N ALA A 267 -19.46 31.92 -5.19
CA ALA A 267 -20.38 33.03 -4.97
C ALA A 267 -21.21 33.34 -6.22
N LYS A 268 -20.63 33.29 -7.43
CA LYS A 268 -21.34 33.51 -8.69
C LYS A 268 -22.44 32.47 -8.93
N ARG A 269 -22.20 31.20 -8.57
CA ARG A 269 -23.15 30.09 -8.78
C ARG A 269 -24.16 29.93 -7.63
N PHE A 270 -23.75 30.27 -6.41
CA PHE A 270 -24.54 30.13 -5.18
C PHE A 270 -24.73 31.49 -4.52
N PRO A 271 -25.75 32.27 -4.92
CA PRO A 271 -25.91 33.67 -4.53
C PRO A 271 -26.29 33.88 -3.05
N ARG A 272 -26.53 32.80 -2.30
CA ARG A 272 -26.96 32.83 -0.90
C ARG A 272 -25.81 32.63 0.10
N LEU A 273 -24.57 32.54 -0.37
CA LEU A 273 -23.39 32.28 0.46
C LEU A 273 -22.51 33.53 0.59
N ASP A 274 -21.92 33.71 1.77
CA ASP A 274 -20.95 34.75 2.08
C ASP A 274 -19.57 34.12 2.28
N PHE A 275 -18.51 34.86 1.94
CA PHE A 275 -17.14 34.33 1.94
C PHE A 275 -16.18 35.23 2.71
N VAL A 276 -15.29 34.58 3.47
CA VAL A 276 -14.10 35.18 4.06
C VAL A 276 -12.88 34.54 3.43
N VAL A 277 -12.12 35.31 2.65
CA VAL A 277 -10.85 34.84 2.09
C VAL A 277 -9.73 35.22 3.05
N GLN A 278 -9.02 34.21 3.55
CA GLN A 278 -7.94 34.38 4.51
C GLN A 278 -6.59 34.06 3.88
N ASP A 279 -5.62 34.94 4.09
CA ASP A 279 -4.22 34.73 3.72
C ASP A 279 -3.31 35.68 4.52
N LEU A 280 -2.01 35.63 4.29
CA LEU A 280 -1.06 36.56 4.92
C LEU A 280 -1.36 38.02 4.57
N PRO A 281 -0.98 39.00 5.43
CA PRO A 281 -1.33 40.41 5.26
C PRO A 281 -1.04 40.99 3.88
N GLU A 282 0.14 40.71 3.34
CA GLU A 282 0.59 41.16 2.04
C GLU A 282 -0.17 40.50 0.88
N THR A 283 -0.46 39.20 0.97
CA THR A 283 -1.26 38.47 -0.03
C THR A 283 -2.67 39.03 -0.07
N VAL A 284 -3.26 39.29 1.10
CA VAL A 284 -4.59 39.90 1.22
C VAL A 284 -4.61 41.31 0.64
N ALA A 285 -3.56 42.12 0.84
CA ALA A 285 -3.49 43.45 0.25
C ALA A 285 -3.49 43.38 -1.28
N ALA A 286 -2.62 42.57 -1.87
CA ALA A 286 -2.54 42.38 -3.33
C ALA A 286 -3.84 41.78 -3.91
N ALA A 287 -4.43 40.80 -3.22
CA ALA A 287 -5.67 40.16 -3.61
C ALA A 287 -6.84 41.13 -3.63
N ARG A 288 -6.95 42.01 -2.62
CA ARG A 288 -7.99 43.05 -2.57
C ARG A 288 -7.87 44.03 -3.72
N ASP A 289 -6.67 44.52 -3.99
CA ASP A 289 -6.46 45.47 -5.10
C ASP A 289 -6.84 44.84 -6.45
N ALA A 290 -6.42 43.60 -6.70
CA ALA A 290 -6.79 42.86 -7.89
C ALA A 290 -8.29 42.57 -7.99
N PHE A 291 -8.92 42.20 -6.86
CA PHE A 291 -10.35 41.88 -6.78
C PHE A 291 -11.24 43.11 -7.01
N GLU A 292 -10.87 44.26 -6.43
CA GLU A 292 -11.60 45.50 -6.66
C GLU A 292 -11.46 45.98 -8.10
N ALA A 293 -10.27 45.83 -8.71
CA ALA A 293 -10.01 46.19 -10.10
C ALA A 293 -10.61 45.23 -11.15
N ASP A 294 -11.10 44.05 -10.74
CA ASP A 294 -11.67 43.07 -11.68
C ASP A 294 -13.09 43.50 -12.13
N ASP A 295 -13.18 44.10 -13.31
CA ASP A 295 -14.45 44.54 -13.92
C ASP A 295 -15.33 43.38 -14.41
N THR A 296 -14.84 42.12 -14.38
CA THR A 296 -15.61 40.94 -14.82
C THR A 296 -16.53 40.38 -13.74
N LEU A 297 -16.37 40.82 -12.48
CA LEU A 297 -17.17 40.39 -11.33
C LEU A 297 -18.26 41.42 -10.99
N ASP A 298 -19.51 40.94 -10.96
CA ASP A 298 -20.65 41.77 -10.59
C ASP A 298 -20.53 42.31 -9.15
N ALA A 299 -21.01 43.54 -8.93
CA ALA A 299 -21.02 44.17 -7.60
C ALA A 299 -21.72 43.32 -6.52
N ALA A 300 -22.74 42.54 -6.90
CA ALA A 300 -23.46 41.62 -6.00
C ALA A 300 -22.65 40.37 -5.60
N VAL A 301 -21.63 40.00 -6.39
CA VAL A 301 -20.65 38.97 -6.00
C VAL A 301 -19.60 39.60 -5.09
N LYS A 302 -19.07 40.78 -5.47
CA LYS A 302 -18.07 41.50 -4.67
C LYS A 302 -18.54 41.81 -3.25
N SER A 303 -19.80 42.20 -3.07
CA SER A 303 -20.36 42.55 -1.76
C SER A 303 -20.41 41.39 -0.75
N ARG A 304 -20.25 40.14 -1.19
CA ARG A 304 -20.31 38.93 -0.34
C ARG A 304 -18.94 38.33 -0.04
N ILE A 305 -17.87 38.89 -0.58
CA ILE A 305 -16.51 38.40 -0.40
C ILE A 305 -15.72 39.44 0.37
N ARG A 306 -15.23 39.05 1.56
CA ARG A 306 -14.33 39.89 2.36
C ARG A 306 -12.99 39.22 2.52
N PHE A 307 -11.92 40.01 2.47
CA PHE A 307 -10.56 39.52 2.70
C PHE A 307 -10.12 39.86 4.12
N VAL A 308 -9.54 38.88 4.81
CA VAL A 308 -9.08 39.00 6.21
C VAL A 308 -7.67 38.45 6.31
N SER A 309 -6.74 39.27 6.80
CA SER A 309 -5.37 38.83 7.06
C SER A 309 -5.35 37.81 8.20
N HIS A 310 -4.76 36.64 7.98
CA HIS A 310 -4.65 35.58 8.97
C HIS A 310 -3.44 34.68 8.69
N ASP A 311 -2.73 34.34 9.76
CA ASP A 311 -1.73 33.27 9.77
C ASP A 311 -2.38 32.02 10.39
N PHE A 312 -2.58 30.97 9.60
CA PHE A 312 -3.23 29.73 10.05
C PHE A 312 -2.44 28.92 11.09
N PHE A 313 -1.18 29.30 11.40
CA PHE A 313 -0.47 28.78 12.56
C PHE A 313 -0.93 29.44 13.87
N THR A 314 -1.77 30.47 13.78
CA THR A 314 -2.43 31.14 14.92
C THR A 314 -3.91 30.79 14.99
N ALA A 315 -4.53 31.07 16.13
CA ALA A 315 -5.94 30.76 16.36
C ALA A 315 -6.84 31.36 15.27
N GLN A 316 -7.80 30.57 14.78
CA GLN A 316 -8.71 30.97 13.71
C GLN A 316 -9.61 32.15 14.18
N PRO A 317 -9.52 33.35 13.56
CA PRO A 317 -10.23 34.53 14.03
C PRO A 317 -11.72 34.53 13.71
N VAL A 318 -12.16 33.79 12.69
CA VAL A 318 -13.57 33.64 12.33
C VAL A 318 -14.01 32.28 12.85
N VAL A 319 -14.79 32.25 13.93
CA VAL A 319 -15.19 31.00 14.61
C VAL A 319 -16.65 30.63 14.36
N ASP A 320 -17.42 31.52 13.76
CA ASP A 320 -18.86 31.44 13.54
C ASP A 320 -19.25 31.08 12.10
N ALA A 321 -18.29 30.70 11.26
CA ALA A 321 -18.56 30.23 9.90
C ALA A 321 -19.08 28.78 9.85
N ASP A 322 -19.73 28.44 8.73
CA ASP A 322 -20.34 27.13 8.50
C ASP A 322 -19.40 26.15 7.80
N VAL A 323 -18.47 26.67 6.98
CA VAL A 323 -17.46 25.87 6.28
C VAL A 323 -16.10 26.55 6.38
N TYR A 324 -15.06 25.76 6.66
CA TYR A 324 -13.65 26.14 6.57
C TYR A 324 -13.04 25.28 5.46
N PHE A 325 -12.76 25.91 4.32
CA PHE A 325 -12.28 25.24 3.13
C PHE A 325 -10.77 25.47 2.98
N LEU A 326 -10.01 24.39 2.80
CA LEU A 326 -8.57 24.42 2.55
C LEU A 326 -8.33 23.72 1.23
N ARG A 327 -7.62 24.34 0.29
CA ARG A 327 -7.30 23.73 -1.00
C ARG A 327 -5.85 23.92 -1.37
N MET A 328 -5.12 22.82 -1.54
CA MET A 328 -3.66 22.83 -1.75
C MET A 328 -2.98 23.60 -0.61
N ILE A 329 -3.29 23.22 0.63
CA ILE A 329 -2.73 23.87 1.83
C ILE A 329 -1.98 22.86 2.67
N ILE A 330 -2.63 21.78 3.11
CA ILE A 330 -2.04 20.86 4.09
C ILE A 330 -0.89 20.04 3.46
N HIS A 331 -0.88 19.88 2.14
CA HIS A 331 0.22 19.23 1.40
C HIS A 331 1.56 19.99 1.41
N ASP A 332 1.57 21.31 1.65
CA ASP A 332 2.79 22.13 1.74
C ASP A 332 3.49 21.96 3.11
N TRP A 333 2.86 21.29 4.06
CA TRP A 333 3.33 21.23 5.44
C TRP A 333 3.72 19.80 5.85
N PRO A 334 4.91 19.62 6.48
CA PRO A 334 5.24 18.39 7.18
C PRO A 334 4.17 18.06 8.22
N ASP A 335 4.03 16.78 8.58
CA ASP A 335 2.95 16.32 9.47
C ASP A 335 2.93 17.07 10.82
N ARG A 336 4.11 17.43 11.36
CA ARG A 336 4.21 18.24 12.58
C ARG A 336 3.49 19.59 12.45
N ASP A 337 3.70 20.30 11.34
CA ASP A 337 3.17 21.64 11.13
C ASP A 337 1.71 21.59 10.65
N ALA A 338 1.36 20.61 9.82
CA ALA A 338 -0.01 20.33 9.42
C ALA A 338 -0.93 20.11 10.63
N ARG A 339 -0.44 19.39 11.67
CA ARG A 339 -1.18 19.22 12.92
C ARG A 339 -1.52 20.54 13.59
N VAL A 340 -0.59 21.51 13.63
CA VAL A 340 -0.84 22.83 14.26
C VAL A 340 -2.01 23.55 13.59
N ILE A 341 -2.04 23.55 12.25
CA ILE A 341 -3.12 24.16 11.46
C ILE A 341 -4.46 23.47 11.78
N LEU A 342 -4.47 22.13 11.72
CA LEU A 342 -5.66 21.33 11.98
C LEU A 342 -6.15 21.47 13.42
N GLU A 343 -5.27 21.71 14.38
CA GLU A 343 -5.61 21.85 15.80
C GLU A 343 -6.33 23.18 16.09
N HIS A 344 -6.04 24.25 15.34
CA HIS A 344 -6.83 25.48 15.38
C HIS A 344 -8.23 25.28 14.79
N LEU A 345 -8.36 24.54 13.70
CA LEU A 345 -9.65 24.19 13.11
C LEU A 345 -10.46 23.21 13.98
N ARG A 346 -9.78 22.31 14.68
CA ARG A 346 -10.40 21.43 15.68
C ARG A 346 -11.06 22.25 16.80
N ARG A 347 -10.41 23.30 17.31
CA ARG A 347 -10.98 24.20 18.33
C ARG A 347 -12.25 24.91 17.84
N VAL A 348 -12.29 25.25 16.54
CA VAL A 348 -13.50 25.81 15.93
C VAL A 348 -14.63 24.79 15.95
N LEU A 349 -14.37 23.54 15.57
CA LEU A 349 -15.37 22.48 15.61
C LEU A 349 -15.83 22.17 17.06
N GLU A 350 -14.97 22.31 18.07
CA GLU A 350 -15.36 22.20 19.48
C GLU A 350 -16.36 23.29 19.88
N GLY A 351 -16.12 24.53 19.44
CA GLY A 351 -17.02 25.65 19.69
C GLY A 351 -18.30 25.63 18.85
N ARG A 352 -18.23 25.04 17.65
CA ARG A 352 -19.34 24.97 16.68
C ARG A 352 -19.36 23.61 15.96
N PRO A 353 -19.90 22.55 16.61
CA PRO A 353 -19.91 21.20 16.04
C PRO A 353 -20.69 21.04 14.72
N SER A 354 -21.55 22.00 14.38
CA SER A 354 -22.27 22.03 13.10
C SER A 354 -21.45 22.57 11.93
N ALA A 355 -20.31 23.22 12.19
CA ALA A 355 -19.41 23.67 11.14
C ALA A 355 -18.74 22.47 10.45
N ARG A 356 -18.26 22.67 9.22
CA ARG A 356 -17.54 21.66 8.44
C ARG A 356 -16.15 22.16 8.10
N VAL A 357 -15.13 21.33 8.33
CA VAL A 357 -13.81 21.56 7.73
C VAL A 357 -13.74 20.72 6.46
N VAL A 358 -13.37 21.32 5.34
CA VAL A 358 -13.26 20.65 4.04
C VAL A 358 -11.85 20.86 3.51
N ILE A 359 -11.11 19.78 3.34
CA ILE A 359 -9.75 19.80 2.80
C ILE A 359 -9.82 19.26 1.38
N MET A 360 -9.21 19.96 0.43
CA MET A 360 -9.08 19.55 -0.96
C MET A 360 -7.62 19.52 -1.39
N ASP A 361 -6.98 18.37 -1.20
CA ASP A 361 -5.57 18.14 -1.51
C ASP A 361 -5.40 16.87 -2.37
N THR A 362 -4.22 16.70 -2.98
CA THR A 362 -3.94 15.51 -3.80
C THR A 362 -4.01 14.24 -2.95
N LEU A 363 -4.75 13.25 -3.45
CA LEU A 363 -4.88 11.94 -2.83
C LEU A 363 -4.01 10.95 -3.62
N LEU A 364 -2.90 10.51 -3.03
CA LEU A 364 -2.03 9.56 -3.70
C LEU A 364 -2.71 8.20 -3.83
N PRO A 365 -2.77 7.62 -5.05
CA PRO A 365 -3.26 6.27 -5.25
C PRO A 365 -2.23 5.25 -4.74
N PRO A 366 -2.69 4.06 -4.30
CA PRO A 366 -1.80 2.94 -4.02
C PRO A 366 -0.91 2.63 -5.24
N PRO A 367 0.37 2.24 -5.05
CA PRO A 367 1.27 1.96 -6.16
C PRO A 367 0.70 0.95 -7.17
N GLY A 368 0.71 1.31 -8.45
CA GLY A 368 0.21 0.46 -9.53
C GLY A 368 -1.32 0.37 -9.64
N SER A 369 -2.09 1.14 -8.86
CA SER A 369 -3.55 1.13 -8.94
C SER A 369 -4.13 2.04 -10.03
N THR A 370 -3.28 2.81 -10.73
CA THR A 370 -3.65 3.70 -11.83
C THR A 370 -2.68 3.55 -13.00
N SER A 371 -2.93 4.25 -14.11
CA SER A 371 -2.03 4.16 -15.27
C SER A 371 -0.66 4.75 -14.96
N ILE A 372 0.37 4.20 -15.60
CA ILE A 372 1.76 4.58 -15.31
C ILE A 372 2.05 6.07 -15.52
N LEU A 373 1.46 6.67 -16.57
CA LEU A 373 1.65 8.09 -16.86
C LEU A 373 0.95 8.97 -15.82
N HIS A 374 -0.23 8.53 -15.36
CA HIS A 374 -0.95 9.23 -14.32
C HIS A 374 -0.20 9.15 -12.98
N GLU A 375 0.28 7.96 -12.63
CA GLU A 375 1.06 7.78 -11.41
C GLU A 375 2.37 8.59 -11.45
N GLN A 376 3.10 8.60 -12.58
CA GLN A 376 4.29 9.41 -12.75
C GLN A 376 4.04 10.90 -12.47
N GLN A 377 2.93 11.46 -12.95
CA GLN A 377 2.58 12.86 -12.69
C GLN A 377 2.34 13.14 -11.20
N LEU A 378 1.68 12.22 -10.50
CA LEU A 378 1.43 12.34 -9.05
C LEU A 378 2.71 12.19 -8.24
N ARG A 379 3.61 11.27 -8.63
CA ARG A 379 4.91 11.11 -7.95
C ARG A 379 5.85 12.31 -8.18
N VAL A 380 5.78 12.96 -9.35
CA VAL A 380 6.50 14.23 -9.57
C VAL A 380 6.02 15.31 -8.60
N ARG A 381 4.71 15.39 -8.35
CA ARG A 381 4.11 16.32 -7.39
C ARG A 381 4.56 16.01 -5.95
N ASP A 382 4.47 14.75 -5.54
CA ASP A 382 4.90 14.28 -4.23
C ASP A 382 6.37 14.59 -3.94
N LEU A 383 7.24 14.28 -4.90
CA LEU A 383 8.65 14.61 -4.83
C LEU A 383 8.89 16.12 -4.77
N MET A 384 8.10 16.93 -5.49
CA MET A 384 8.21 18.38 -5.39
C MET A 384 7.86 18.90 -3.99
N MET A 385 6.86 18.33 -3.32
CA MET A 385 6.53 18.69 -1.93
C MET A 385 7.68 18.35 -0.97
N MET A 386 8.31 17.19 -1.14
CA MET A 386 9.49 16.83 -0.35
C MET A 386 10.67 17.76 -0.63
N GLN A 387 10.94 18.05 -1.90
CA GLN A 387 12.12 18.80 -2.31
C GLN A 387 12.07 20.29 -1.94
N VAL A 388 10.87 20.87 -1.91
CA VAL A 388 10.67 22.31 -1.68
C VAL A 388 10.29 22.60 -0.23
N PHE A 389 9.55 21.71 0.43
CA PHE A 389 8.95 21.98 1.74
C PHE A 389 9.32 20.96 2.82
N ASN A 390 10.04 19.87 2.47
CA ASN A 390 10.13 18.67 3.31
C ASN A 390 8.75 18.11 3.71
N ALA A 391 7.73 18.37 2.87
CA ALA A 391 6.36 17.90 3.04
C ALA A 391 6.09 16.71 2.09
N ARG A 392 4.83 16.32 1.94
CA ARG A 392 4.44 15.18 1.10
C ARG A 392 3.01 15.29 0.59
N GLU A 393 2.76 14.70 -0.57
CA GLU A 393 1.40 14.30 -0.91
C GLU A 393 1.07 13.04 -0.09
N ARG A 394 -0.20 12.83 0.25
CA ARG A 394 -0.61 11.81 1.24
C ARG A 394 -1.53 10.76 0.62
N GLU A 395 -1.29 9.50 0.97
CA GLU A 395 -2.26 8.43 0.72
C GLU A 395 -3.44 8.55 1.71
N LEU A 396 -4.55 7.85 1.44
CA LEU A 396 -5.72 7.95 2.30
C LEU A 396 -5.44 7.57 3.77
N ASP A 397 -4.58 6.58 4.00
CA ASP A 397 -4.25 6.16 5.36
C ASP A 397 -3.30 7.15 6.06
N ASP A 398 -2.45 7.87 5.32
CA ASP A 398 -1.67 9.00 5.86
C ASP A 398 -2.59 10.14 6.30
N TRP A 399 -3.62 10.46 5.50
CA TRP A 399 -4.63 11.46 5.87
C TRP A 399 -5.37 11.09 7.15
N LYS A 400 -5.82 9.83 7.26
CA LYS A 400 -6.48 9.34 8.47
C LYS A 400 -5.56 9.44 9.69
N ALA A 401 -4.30 9.04 9.56
CA ALA A 401 -3.33 9.09 10.65
C ALA A 401 -3.04 10.53 11.10
N LEU A 402 -2.90 11.47 10.15
CA LEU A 402 -2.69 12.89 10.44
C LEU A 402 -3.87 13.49 11.22
N LEU A 403 -5.09 13.24 10.75
CA LEU A 403 -6.32 13.76 11.37
C LEU A 403 -6.60 13.12 12.73
N ASP A 404 -6.39 11.80 12.86
CA ASP A 404 -6.53 11.08 14.12
C ASP A 404 -5.58 11.62 15.20
N GLY A 405 -4.36 11.97 14.79
CA GLY A 405 -3.34 12.57 15.66
C GLY A 405 -3.75 13.91 16.31
N VAL A 406 -4.82 14.56 15.82
CA VAL A 406 -5.40 15.78 16.40
C VAL A 406 -6.87 15.59 16.76
N GLY A 407 -7.36 14.36 16.93
CA GLY A 407 -8.75 14.10 17.36
C GLY A 407 -9.81 14.49 16.32
N LEU A 408 -9.43 14.51 15.05
CA LEU A 408 -10.33 14.72 13.91
C LEU A 408 -10.51 13.41 13.14
N GLN A 409 -11.57 13.32 12.35
CA GLN A 409 -11.81 12.19 11.45
C GLN A 409 -12.44 12.64 10.14
N ILE A 410 -12.19 11.88 9.08
CA ILE A 410 -12.86 12.05 7.79
C ILE A 410 -14.27 11.43 7.91
N THR A 411 -15.31 12.23 7.71
CA THR A 411 -16.70 11.75 7.70
C THR A 411 -17.23 11.55 6.28
N HIS A 412 -16.69 12.27 5.31
CA HIS A 412 -17.01 12.11 3.90
C HIS A 412 -15.75 12.30 3.05
N LEU A 413 -15.56 11.44 2.07
CA LEU A 413 -14.50 11.51 1.08
C LEU A 413 -15.11 11.41 -0.30
N GLU A 414 -14.84 12.39 -1.15
CA GLU A 414 -15.22 12.37 -2.56
C GLU A 414 -14.02 12.76 -3.42
N GLN A 415 -13.78 12.04 -4.51
CA GLN A 415 -12.79 12.44 -5.50
C GLN A 415 -13.53 12.70 -6.82
N PRO A 416 -13.69 13.98 -7.24
CA PRO A 416 -14.40 14.31 -8.47
C PRO A 416 -13.78 13.61 -9.68
N GLN A 417 -14.62 13.28 -10.66
CA GLN A 417 -14.15 12.63 -11.89
C GLN A 417 -13.11 13.51 -12.61
N ASP A 418 -12.04 12.88 -13.09
CA ASP A 418 -10.84 13.52 -13.66
C ASP A 418 -10.00 14.36 -12.67
N SER A 419 -10.42 14.52 -11.42
CA SER A 419 -9.63 15.20 -10.40
C SER A 419 -8.62 14.25 -9.76
N VAL A 420 -7.44 14.79 -9.48
CA VAL A 420 -6.42 14.10 -8.68
C VAL A 420 -6.45 14.50 -7.20
N MET A 421 -7.36 15.40 -6.84
CA MET A 421 -7.55 15.84 -5.45
C MET A 421 -8.79 15.21 -4.86
N GLY A 422 -8.70 14.78 -3.61
CA GLY A 422 -9.84 14.34 -2.82
C GLY A 422 -10.42 15.52 -2.03
N LEU A 423 -11.74 15.56 -1.89
CA LEU A 423 -12.49 16.42 -0.98
C LEU A 423 -12.77 15.64 0.31
N LEU A 424 -12.04 15.97 1.37
CA LEU A 424 -12.15 15.37 2.69
C LEU A 424 -13.00 16.29 3.58
N THR A 425 -14.22 15.88 3.91
CA THR A 425 -14.99 16.53 4.98
C THR A 425 -14.55 15.97 6.32
N VAL A 426 -14.12 16.86 7.20
CA VAL A 426 -13.50 16.56 8.48
C VAL A 426 -14.39 17.06 9.62
N GLN A 427 -14.53 16.23 10.64
CA GLN A 427 -15.28 16.52 11.87
C GLN A 427 -14.52 16.08 13.11
N LEU A 428 -14.98 16.53 14.29
CA LEU A 428 -14.49 16.01 15.56
C LEU A 428 -14.71 14.51 15.64
N LYS A 429 -13.68 13.81 16.09
CA LYS A 429 -13.81 12.41 16.47
C LYS A 429 -14.67 12.34 17.73
N PRO A 430 -15.74 11.52 17.77
CA PRO A 430 -16.54 11.33 18.97
C PRO A 430 -15.62 10.90 20.12
N PRO A 431 -15.81 11.44 21.34
CA PRO A 431 -15.09 10.93 22.50
C PRO A 431 -15.37 9.43 22.62
N ALA A 432 -14.33 8.64 22.86
CA ALA A 432 -14.48 7.21 23.13
C ALA A 432 -15.49 7.04 24.28
N THR A 433 -16.66 6.48 23.99
CA THR A 433 -17.74 6.36 24.96
C THR A 433 -17.33 5.37 26.05
N THR A 434 -16.92 5.90 27.20
CA THR A 434 -16.93 5.18 28.47
C THR A 434 -18.40 5.04 28.91
N ASN A 435 -19.08 3.98 28.48
CA ASN A 435 -20.47 3.75 28.88
C ASN A 435 -20.56 3.26 30.32
N GLY A 436 -20.64 4.20 31.26
CA GLY A 436 -21.49 4.06 32.44
C GLY A 436 -22.84 4.74 32.15
N HIS A 437 -23.96 4.04 32.36
CA HIS A 437 -25.30 4.65 32.33
C HIS A 437 -26.12 4.21 33.56
N PRO A 438 -26.67 5.15 34.34
CA PRO A 438 -27.80 4.95 35.26
C PRO A 438 -29.17 5.12 34.55
N PRO A 439 -30.29 4.77 35.20
CA PRO A 439 -31.54 4.42 34.53
C PRO A 439 -32.51 5.60 34.37
N GLY A 440 -33.22 5.66 33.23
CA GLY A 440 -34.29 6.63 32.96
C GLY A 440 -35.19 6.17 31.81
N GLU A 441 -36.40 5.78 32.21
CA GLU A 441 -37.61 5.25 31.57
C GLU A 441 -37.97 5.46 30.08
N PRO A 442 -38.85 4.58 29.53
CA PRO A 442 -39.14 4.45 28.11
C PRO A 442 -40.47 5.10 27.70
N THR A 443 -40.49 5.73 26.51
CA THR A 443 -41.74 6.04 25.81
C THR A 443 -42.13 4.89 24.89
N SER A 444 -43.36 4.42 25.12
CA SER A 444 -44.07 3.33 24.48
C SER A 444 -44.29 3.53 22.98
N GLU A 445 -44.14 2.46 22.21
CA GLU A 445 -45.15 2.07 21.21
C GLU A 445 -45.21 0.53 21.12
N LEU A 446 -46.43 0.03 21.18
CA LEU A 446 -46.82 -1.38 21.24
C LEU A 446 -46.89 -1.97 19.83
N SER A 447 -46.33 -3.15 19.63
CA SER A 447 -47.05 -4.20 18.90
C SER A 447 -46.66 -5.59 19.41
N ASN A 448 -47.65 -6.26 19.99
CA ASN A 448 -47.60 -7.60 20.56
C ASN A 448 -47.20 -8.67 19.54
N GLY A 449 -46.27 -9.54 19.95
CA GLY A 449 -46.01 -10.85 19.38
C GLY A 449 -45.27 -11.70 20.41
N SER A 450 -46.03 -12.49 21.16
CA SER A 450 -45.63 -13.54 22.12
C SER A 450 -44.16 -13.97 22.14
N THR A 451 -43.50 -13.74 23.28
CA THR A 451 -42.21 -14.32 23.69
C THR A 451 -42.33 -15.83 23.91
N PRO A 452 -41.44 -16.67 23.35
CA PRO A 452 -41.03 -17.91 23.99
C PRO A 452 -39.92 -17.63 25.01
N ALA A 453 -39.85 -18.50 26.00
CA ALA A 453 -39.00 -18.46 27.18
C ALA A 453 -37.50 -18.21 26.91
N ALA A 454 -36.81 -17.68 27.93
CA ALA A 454 -35.37 -17.47 28.01
C ALA A 454 -34.55 -18.64 27.41
N SER A 455 -33.85 -18.39 26.30
CA SER A 455 -32.81 -19.28 25.79
C SER A 455 -31.44 -18.71 26.13
N ALA A 456 -30.52 -19.59 26.56
CA ALA A 456 -29.13 -19.26 26.78
C ALA A 456 -28.55 -18.61 25.52
N GLU A 457 -27.81 -17.52 25.71
CA GLU A 457 -27.11 -16.80 24.65
C GLU A 457 -26.24 -17.76 23.81
N GLN A 458 -26.68 -18.15 22.60
CA GLN A 458 -25.98 -19.14 21.74
C GLN A 458 -24.53 -18.73 21.47
N PRO A 459 -23.53 -19.62 21.41
CA PRO A 459 -22.12 -19.22 21.29
C PRO A 459 -21.68 -18.85 19.86
N VAL A 460 -20.56 -18.15 19.74
CA VAL A 460 -19.76 -18.10 18.50
C VAL A 460 -18.95 -19.39 18.36
N LEU A 461 -19.09 -20.10 17.25
CA LEU A 461 -18.38 -21.34 16.96
C LEU A 461 -17.08 -21.05 16.19
N ILE A 462 -15.93 -21.44 16.75
CA ILE A 462 -14.62 -21.30 16.11
C ILE A 462 -14.14 -22.69 15.72
N ILE A 463 -13.97 -22.94 14.43
CA ILE A 463 -13.51 -24.23 13.92
C ILE A 463 -12.00 -24.12 13.68
N GLY A 464 -11.21 -24.68 14.59
CA GLY A 464 -9.74 -24.71 14.57
C GLY A 464 -9.12 -24.02 15.79
N ALA A 465 -8.31 -24.75 16.56
CA ALA A 465 -7.51 -24.25 17.68
C ALA A 465 -6.06 -23.94 17.27
N GLY A 466 -5.88 -23.36 16.07
CA GLY A 466 -4.63 -22.76 15.63
C GLY A 466 -4.37 -21.41 16.31
N ILE A 467 -3.26 -20.75 15.95
CA ILE A 467 -2.91 -19.43 16.55
C ILE A 467 -4.03 -18.40 16.33
N GLY A 468 -4.54 -18.25 15.11
CA GLY A 468 -5.61 -17.29 14.82
C GLY A 468 -6.92 -17.60 15.57
N GLY A 469 -7.36 -18.86 15.56
CA GLY A 469 -8.58 -19.28 16.26
C GLY A 469 -8.51 -19.10 17.77
N LEU A 470 -7.37 -19.44 18.39
CA LEU A 470 -7.17 -19.25 19.83
C LEU A 470 -7.00 -17.76 20.21
N CYS A 471 -6.37 -16.95 19.35
CA CYS A 471 -6.32 -15.49 19.55
C CYS A 471 -7.73 -14.89 19.52
N LEU A 472 -8.59 -15.33 18.58
CA LEU A 472 -9.99 -14.91 18.52
C LEU A 472 -10.75 -15.35 19.77
N ALA A 473 -10.57 -16.59 20.23
CA ALA A 473 -11.20 -17.11 21.45
C ALA A 473 -10.83 -16.27 22.69
N GLN A 474 -9.54 -15.96 22.89
CA GLN A 474 -9.09 -15.10 23.99
C GLN A 474 -9.67 -13.67 23.89
N ALA A 475 -9.82 -13.15 22.68
CA ALA A 475 -10.47 -11.86 22.47
C ALA A 475 -11.96 -11.87 22.83
N LEU A 476 -12.68 -12.94 22.46
CA LEU A 476 -14.09 -13.11 22.82
C LEU A 476 -14.26 -13.32 24.34
N ARG A 477 -13.34 -14.05 24.99
CA ARG A 477 -13.27 -14.14 26.45
C ARG A 477 -13.11 -12.75 27.08
N LYS A 478 -12.14 -11.95 26.59
CA LYS A 478 -11.88 -10.59 27.05
C LYS A 478 -13.13 -9.68 26.92
N SER A 479 -13.89 -9.86 25.84
CA SER A 479 -15.13 -9.14 25.57
C SER A 479 -16.40 -9.78 26.16
N GLN A 480 -16.26 -10.86 26.95
CA GLN A 480 -17.37 -11.61 27.57
C GLN A 480 -18.43 -12.12 26.57
N ILE A 481 -18.02 -12.48 25.36
CA ILE A 481 -18.89 -13.07 24.34
C ILE A 481 -18.80 -14.59 24.43
N PRO A 482 -19.92 -15.34 24.57
CA PRO A 482 -19.88 -16.80 24.60
C PRO A 482 -19.32 -17.38 23.30
N PHE A 483 -18.38 -18.32 23.41
CA PHE A 483 -17.80 -19.01 22.27
C PHE A 483 -17.51 -20.48 22.57
N ARG A 484 -17.28 -21.27 21.52
CA ARG A 484 -16.75 -22.64 21.60
C ARG A 484 -15.74 -22.87 20.49
N VAL A 485 -14.60 -23.47 20.81
CA VAL A 485 -13.56 -23.82 19.84
C VAL A 485 -13.60 -25.33 19.60
N TYR A 486 -13.57 -25.75 18.35
CA TYR A 486 -13.53 -27.17 17.97
C TYR A 486 -12.26 -27.45 17.17
N GLU A 487 -11.50 -28.46 17.56
CA GLU A 487 -10.23 -28.82 16.94
C GLU A 487 -10.20 -30.32 16.59
N ARG A 488 -9.71 -30.64 15.40
CA ARG A 488 -9.59 -32.03 14.92
C ARG A 488 -8.45 -32.78 15.61
N ASP A 489 -7.40 -32.08 16.00
CA ASP A 489 -6.29 -32.67 16.75
C ASP A 489 -6.79 -33.21 18.11
N PRO A 490 -6.26 -34.33 18.62
CA PRO A 490 -6.75 -34.92 19.88
C PRO A 490 -6.31 -34.16 21.14
N ALA A 491 -5.32 -33.27 21.05
CA ALA A 491 -4.88 -32.40 22.13
C ALA A 491 -4.09 -31.19 21.59
N VAL A 492 -3.87 -30.18 22.45
CA VAL A 492 -3.12 -28.95 22.12
C VAL A 492 -1.69 -29.22 21.63
N ASP A 493 -1.06 -30.29 22.12
CA ASP A 493 0.33 -30.66 21.82
C ASP A 493 0.45 -31.82 20.81
N SER A 494 -0.64 -32.23 20.16
CA SER A 494 -0.63 -33.40 19.27
C SER A 494 0.18 -33.21 17.98
N ARG A 495 0.52 -31.97 17.60
CA ARG A 495 1.34 -31.72 16.43
C ARG A 495 2.83 -31.71 16.79
N PRO A 496 3.67 -32.50 16.11
CA PRO A 496 5.14 -32.41 16.24
C PRO A 496 5.70 -31.08 15.71
N GLN A 497 4.88 -30.33 14.97
CA GLN A 497 5.21 -29.08 14.30
C GLN A 497 5.36 -27.90 15.29
N GLY A 498 6.54 -27.75 15.88
CA GLY A 498 6.87 -26.72 16.87
C GLY A 498 7.72 -25.56 16.36
N TYR A 499 7.47 -25.01 15.17
CA TYR A 499 8.35 -23.97 14.62
C TYR A 499 8.29 -22.62 15.36
N ARG A 500 9.32 -21.78 15.16
CA ARG A 500 9.44 -20.46 15.80
C ARG A 500 8.60 -19.39 15.10
N LEU A 501 7.86 -18.59 15.86
CA LEU A 501 7.08 -17.46 15.36
C LEU A 501 7.82 -16.16 15.65
N LYS A 502 8.28 -15.47 14.59
CA LYS A 502 8.79 -14.10 14.69
C LYS A 502 7.67 -13.14 14.33
N LEU A 503 7.29 -12.29 15.29
CA LEU A 503 6.19 -11.34 15.14
C LEU A 503 6.76 -9.93 14.95
N GLN A 504 6.27 -9.23 13.93
CA GLN A 504 6.56 -7.80 13.70
C GLN A 504 5.58 -6.91 14.49
N ALA A 505 5.74 -5.58 14.35
CA ALA A 505 4.96 -4.57 15.05
C ALA A 505 3.45 -4.82 14.97
N ASP A 506 2.89 -4.97 13.76
CA ASP A 506 1.44 -5.16 13.57
C ASP A 506 0.86 -6.34 14.36
N ALA A 507 1.55 -7.49 14.36
CA ALA A 507 1.11 -8.65 15.13
C ALA A 507 1.33 -8.45 16.64
N ALA A 508 2.42 -7.79 17.04
CA ALA A 508 2.67 -7.49 18.45
C ALA A 508 1.57 -6.57 19.03
N ASP A 509 1.19 -5.53 18.28
CA ASP A 509 0.13 -4.60 18.62
C ASP A 509 -1.24 -5.28 18.62
N ALA A 510 -1.50 -6.13 17.63
CA ALA A 510 -2.72 -6.94 17.60
C ALA A 510 -2.83 -7.85 18.83
N LEU A 511 -1.76 -8.54 19.24
CA LEU A 511 -1.77 -9.37 20.45
C LEU A 511 -2.01 -8.54 21.72
N ALA A 512 -1.40 -7.36 21.83
CA ALA A 512 -1.61 -6.45 22.97
C ALA A 512 -3.08 -6.03 23.09
N ARG A 513 -3.75 -5.78 21.95
CA ARG A 513 -5.19 -5.46 21.93
C ARG A 513 -6.07 -6.67 22.24
N LEU A 514 -5.75 -7.82 21.65
CA LEU A 514 -6.60 -9.01 21.71
C LEU A 514 -6.59 -9.71 23.05
N LEU A 515 -5.40 -9.94 23.60
CA LEU A 515 -5.24 -10.85 24.71
C LEU A 515 -5.67 -10.18 26.04
N PRO A 516 -6.25 -10.94 26.98
CA PRO A 516 -6.31 -10.54 28.37
C PRO A 516 -4.91 -10.22 28.92
N GLU A 517 -4.82 -9.30 29.89
CA GLU A 517 -3.53 -8.78 30.38
C GLU A 517 -2.60 -9.88 30.90
N ASP A 518 -3.15 -10.85 31.63
CA ASP A 518 -2.40 -11.97 32.18
C ASP A 518 -1.89 -12.94 31.10
N VAL A 519 -2.69 -13.17 30.05
CA VAL A 519 -2.31 -13.99 28.89
C VAL A 519 -1.24 -13.26 28.05
N TYR A 520 -1.39 -11.95 27.84
CA TYR A 520 -0.39 -11.14 27.14
C TYR A 520 0.93 -11.06 27.90
N ALA A 521 0.88 -10.88 29.22
CA ALA A 521 2.06 -10.90 30.09
C ALA A 521 2.77 -12.26 30.05
N ALA A 522 2.02 -13.37 30.08
CA ALA A 522 2.56 -14.71 29.92
C ALA A 522 3.22 -14.91 28.55
N PHE A 523 2.57 -14.45 27.47
CA PHE A 523 3.15 -14.46 26.12
C PHE A 523 4.49 -13.71 26.07
N ARG A 524 4.53 -12.46 26.53
CA ARG A 524 5.74 -11.62 26.51
C ARG A 524 6.88 -12.23 27.31
N SER A 525 6.60 -12.73 28.51
CA SER A 525 7.62 -13.33 29.38
C SER A 525 8.12 -14.69 28.87
N SER A 526 7.32 -15.40 28.07
CA SER A 526 7.73 -16.67 27.41
C SER A 526 8.62 -16.50 26.17
N CYS A 527 8.77 -15.29 25.64
CA CYS A 527 9.51 -15.04 24.40
C CYS A 527 11.01 -15.39 24.52
N ALA A 528 11.56 -15.94 23.44
CA ALA A 528 12.98 -16.21 23.27
C ALA A 528 13.76 -14.90 23.01
N ALA A 529 15.07 -14.93 23.27
CA ALA A 529 15.97 -13.83 22.96
C ALA A 529 16.06 -13.61 21.44
N LEU A 530 16.03 -12.35 21.03
CA LEU A 530 16.15 -11.95 19.63
C LEU A 530 17.60 -11.60 19.29
N ALA A 531 18.08 -12.16 18.18
CA ALA A 531 19.32 -11.75 17.54
C ALA A 531 19.01 -11.46 16.07
N VAL A 532 19.57 -10.37 15.53
CA VAL A 532 19.33 -9.97 14.13
C VAL A 532 20.62 -9.93 13.33
N GLY A 533 20.61 -10.69 12.24
CA GLY A 533 21.71 -10.87 11.32
C GLY A 533 21.40 -12.03 10.39
N GLU A 534 22.27 -12.23 9.42
CA GLU A 534 22.16 -13.29 8.43
C GLU A 534 23.55 -13.90 8.18
N THR A 535 23.59 -15.22 7.98
CA THR A 535 24.77 -15.98 7.60
C THR A 535 24.42 -16.92 6.45
N ASP A 536 25.22 -16.91 5.39
CA ASP A 536 25.15 -17.88 4.29
C ASP A 536 26.25 -18.92 4.49
N LEU A 537 25.91 -20.21 4.44
CA LEU A 537 26.87 -21.32 4.45
C LEU A 537 26.82 -22.09 3.13
N ASP A 538 27.97 -22.63 2.73
CA ASP A 538 28.07 -23.55 1.61
C ASP A 538 27.77 -25.00 2.08
N PRO A 539 26.83 -25.72 1.44
CA PRO A 539 26.39 -27.05 1.89
C PRO A 539 27.48 -28.12 1.81
N PHE A 540 28.44 -28.00 0.89
CA PHE A 540 29.41 -29.07 0.58
C PHE A 540 30.78 -28.87 1.24
N THR A 541 31.10 -27.64 1.64
CA THR A 541 32.36 -27.30 2.31
C THR A 541 32.16 -26.87 3.78
N GLY A 542 30.93 -26.53 4.18
CA GLY A 542 30.65 -25.94 5.48
C GLY A 542 31.22 -24.53 5.67
N ALA A 543 31.77 -23.92 4.62
CA ALA A 543 32.38 -22.60 4.68
C ALA A 543 31.34 -21.50 4.81
N VAL A 544 31.72 -20.41 5.50
CA VAL A 544 30.91 -19.20 5.59
C VAL A 544 31.08 -18.39 4.30
N VAL A 545 30.00 -18.28 3.53
CA VAL A 545 29.98 -17.54 2.26
C VAL A 545 29.79 -16.03 2.54
N ARG A 546 28.81 -15.68 3.38
CA ARG A 546 28.54 -14.30 3.83
C ARG A 546 28.07 -14.32 5.28
N SER A 547 28.34 -13.25 6.04
CA SER A 547 27.79 -13.12 7.39
C SER A 547 27.80 -11.66 7.83
N ARG A 548 26.65 -11.13 8.23
CA ARG A 548 26.49 -9.73 8.64
C ARG A 548 25.52 -9.63 9.82
N SER A 549 25.91 -8.91 10.86
CA SER A 549 24.97 -8.46 11.89
C SER A 549 24.09 -7.35 11.33
N GLY A 550 22.81 -7.38 11.67
CA GLY A 550 21.88 -6.26 11.52
C GLY A 550 21.80 -5.53 10.16
N GLY A 551 22.07 -6.18 9.03
CA GLY A 551 22.32 -5.50 7.74
C GLY A 551 21.32 -5.78 6.60
N GLY A 552 20.02 -5.93 6.90
CA GLY A 552 18.98 -6.16 5.87
C GLY A 552 17.66 -6.70 6.41
N LEU A 553 17.70 -7.35 7.58
CA LEU A 553 16.51 -7.71 8.35
C LEU A 553 16.23 -6.66 9.44
N SER A 554 17.19 -6.21 10.25
CA SER A 554 17.00 -5.04 11.12
C SER A 554 17.42 -3.74 10.42
N GLY A 555 16.45 -2.96 9.97
CA GLY A 555 16.60 -1.61 9.43
C GLY A 555 15.23 -1.02 9.13
N ALA A 556 15.15 0.22 8.63
CA ALA A 556 13.88 0.84 8.19
C ALA A 556 13.23 0.08 7.00
N VAL A 557 14.02 -0.70 6.27
CA VAL A 557 13.58 -1.54 5.14
C VAL A 557 14.08 -2.98 5.41
N GLY A 558 13.30 -3.78 6.15
CA GLY A 558 13.66 -5.15 6.56
C GLY A 558 12.69 -5.79 7.57
N LEU A 559 12.89 -7.07 7.90
CA LEU A 559 12.14 -7.77 8.96
C LEU A 559 12.57 -7.30 10.37
N VAL A 560 11.76 -6.46 11.01
CA VAL A 560 11.98 -5.98 12.39
C VAL A 560 11.14 -6.82 13.38
N PRO A 561 11.68 -7.89 13.97
CA PRO A 561 10.93 -8.70 14.92
C PRO A 561 10.82 -7.97 16.26
N HIS A 562 9.60 -7.85 16.78
CA HIS A 562 9.33 -7.39 18.14
C HIS A 562 9.39 -8.55 19.13
N HIS A 563 8.88 -9.71 18.74
CA HIS A 563 8.82 -10.91 19.57
C HIS A 563 9.22 -12.16 18.79
N CYS A 564 9.86 -13.11 19.48
CA CYS A 564 10.07 -14.47 18.99
C CYS A 564 9.55 -15.47 20.02
N VAL A 565 8.58 -16.29 19.64
CA VAL A 565 7.95 -17.26 20.54
C VAL A 565 7.97 -18.66 19.93
N ASP A 566 8.11 -19.69 20.77
CA ASP A 566 7.90 -21.07 20.36
C ASP A 566 6.39 -21.34 20.20
N ARG A 567 5.99 -21.91 19.06
CA ARG A 567 4.58 -22.12 18.72
C ARG A 567 3.83 -22.97 19.75
N SER A 568 4.42 -24.06 20.24
CA SER A 568 3.76 -24.95 21.20
C SER A 568 3.56 -24.26 22.54
N SER A 569 4.59 -23.55 23.01
CA SER A 569 4.52 -22.72 24.21
C SER A 569 3.44 -21.64 24.07
N PHE A 570 3.36 -20.97 22.92
CA PHE A 570 2.36 -19.94 22.68
C PHE A 570 0.93 -20.51 22.65
N ARG A 571 0.70 -21.65 22.00
CA ARG A 571 -0.63 -22.31 22.01
C ARG A 571 -1.08 -22.66 23.43
N ARG A 572 -0.19 -23.19 24.27
CA ARG A 572 -0.51 -23.48 25.69
C ARG A 572 -0.91 -22.22 26.45
N ILE A 573 -0.20 -21.11 26.22
CA ILE A 573 -0.55 -19.81 26.80
C ILE A 573 -1.92 -19.33 26.31
N LEU A 574 -2.21 -19.47 25.01
CA LEU A 574 -3.49 -19.06 24.44
C LEU A 574 -4.68 -19.93 24.86
N VAL A 575 -4.46 -21.17 25.31
CA VAL A 575 -5.53 -22.05 25.82
C VAL A 575 -5.83 -21.79 27.30
N ARG A 576 -4.96 -21.07 28.01
CA ARG A 576 -5.11 -20.79 29.43
C ARG A 576 -6.45 -20.11 29.73
N ASP A 577 -7.15 -20.65 30.72
CA ASP A 577 -8.47 -20.25 31.22
C ASP A 577 -9.58 -20.22 30.14
N ILE A 578 -9.39 -20.95 29.04
CA ILE A 578 -10.42 -21.28 28.05
C ILE A 578 -10.48 -22.78 27.76
N GLU A 579 -9.83 -23.61 28.59
CA GLU A 579 -9.69 -25.06 28.39
C GLU A 579 -11.06 -25.74 28.23
N GLU A 580 -12.05 -25.33 29.02
CA GLU A 580 -13.41 -25.91 29.01
C GLU A 580 -14.22 -25.52 27.77
N ASP A 581 -13.81 -24.47 27.07
CA ASP A 581 -14.44 -23.97 25.84
C ASP A 581 -13.81 -24.58 24.58
N VAL A 582 -12.68 -25.28 24.70
CA VAL A 582 -11.98 -25.96 23.59
C VAL A 582 -12.30 -27.45 23.59
N VAL A 583 -12.90 -27.95 22.50
CA VAL A 583 -13.23 -29.36 22.31
C VAL A 583 -12.32 -29.97 21.24
N PHE A 584 -11.40 -30.82 21.68
CA PHE A 584 -10.46 -31.56 20.83
C PHE A 584 -11.09 -32.83 20.23
N GLY A 585 -10.45 -33.38 19.18
CA GLY A 585 -10.92 -34.57 18.46
C GLY A 585 -12.19 -34.37 17.64
N ARG A 586 -12.57 -33.12 17.34
CA ARG A 586 -13.80 -32.74 16.63
C ARG A 586 -13.48 -32.13 15.28
N GLU A 587 -13.58 -32.94 14.23
CA GLU A 587 -13.43 -32.47 12.85
C GLU A 587 -14.80 -32.11 12.25
N LEU A 588 -14.94 -30.88 11.76
CA LEU A 588 -16.18 -30.44 11.11
C LEU A 588 -16.39 -31.22 9.80
N GLU A 589 -17.61 -31.72 9.60
CA GLU A 589 -18.03 -32.37 8.37
C GLU A 589 -18.84 -31.41 7.49
N SER A 590 -19.81 -30.70 8.07
CA SER A 590 -20.66 -29.76 7.36
C SER A 590 -21.22 -28.68 8.31
N TYR A 591 -21.78 -27.62 7.74
CA TYR A 591 -22.52 -26.60 8.49
C TYR A 591 -23.71 -26.09 7.68
N GLU A 592 -24.74 -25.62 8.37
CA GLU A 592 -25.93 -24.99 7.80
C GLU A 592 -26.22 -23.68 8.53
N ALA A 593 -26.46 -22.60 7.80
CA ALA A 593 -26.75 -21.28 8.36
C ALA A 593 -28.19 -20.88 8.04
N ASP A 594 -29.03 -20.78 9.05
CA ASP A 594 -30.43 -20.37 8.94
C ASP A 594 -30.59 -18.91 9.34
N ALA A 595 -30.66 -18.03 8.32
CA ALA A 595 -30.79 -16.59 8.53
C ALA A 595 -32.15 -16.20 9.12
N GLY A 596 -33.19 -17.01 8.91
CA GLY A 596 -34.53 -16.78 9.46
C GLY A 596 -34.59 -17.05 10.96
N ARG A 597 -33.84 -18.05 11.43
CA ARG A 597 -33.68 -18.36 12.86
C ARG A 597 -32.52 -17.61 13.53
N GLY A 598 -31.56 -17.09 12.75
CA GLY A 598 -30.33 -16.48 13.27
C GLY A 598 -29.39 -17.50 13.92
N VAL A 599 -29.44 -18.76 13.46
CA VAL A 599 -28.71 -19.89 14.03
C VAL A 599 -27.84 -20.53 12.95
N VAL A 600 -26.61 -20.89 13.33
CA VAL A 600 -25.74 -21.76 12.54
C VAL A 600 -25.56 -23.11 13.23
N THR A 601 -25.72 -24.18 12.48
CA THR A 601 -25.64 -25.57 12.95
C THR A 601 -24.39 -26.20 12.34
N ALA A 602 -23.46 -26.66 13.18
CA ALA A 602 -22.25 -27.35 12.79
C ALA A 602 -22.36 -28.85 13.08
N THR A 603 -22.08 -29.69 12.08
CA THR A 603 -22.10 -31.15 12.18
C THR A 603 -20.68 -31.70 12.04
N PHE A 604 -20.26 -32.54 12.98
CA PHE A 604 -18.93 -33.13 13.05
C PHE A 604 -18.94 -34.57 12.53
N LYS A 605 -17.77 -35.07 12.10
CA LYS A 605 -17.62 -36.43 11.53
C LYS A 605 -18.00 -37.57 12.47
N ASP A 606 -18.05 -37.31 13.78
CA ASP A 606 -18.51 -38.28 14.79
C ASP A 606 -20.03 -38.25 15.01
N GLY A 607 -20.77 -37.51 14.17
CA GLY A 607 -22.22 -37.40 14.19
C GLY A 607 -22.78 -36.38 15.19
N HIS A 608 -21.93 -35.69 15.96
CA HIS A 608 -22.41 -34.65 16.86
C HIS A 608 -22.77 -33.37 16.11
N THR A 609 -23.75 -32.65 16.66
CA THR A 609 -24.23 -31.38 16.11
C THR A 609 -24.27 -30.33 17.21
N VAL A 610 -23.85 -29.10 16.89
CA VAL A 610 -23.87 -27.96 17.80
C VAL A 610 -24.47 -26.74 17.10
N GLU A 611 -25.25 -25.96 17.84
CA GLU A 611 -25.81 -24.69 17.35
C GLU A 611 -25.05 -23.50 17.93
N GLY A 612 -24.95 -22.42 17.15
CA GLY A 612 -24.36 -21.16 17.56
C GLY A 612 -24.98 -19.97 16.82
N ARG A 613 -24.56 -18.76 17.19
CA ARG A 613 -25.01 -17.50 16.54
C ARG A 613 -24.15 -17.11 15.34
N PHE A 614 -22.92 -17.59 15.29
CA PHE A 614 -21.92 -17.26 14.27
C PHE A 614 -20.89 -18.37 14.18
N ILE A 615 -20.33 -18.65 12.99
CA ILE A 615 -19.28 -19.67 12.79
C ILE A 615 -18.07 -19.08 12.04
N VAL A 616 -16.86 -19.44 12.47
CA VAL A 616 -15.61 -19.00 11.87
C VAL A 616 -14.74 -20.21 11.49
N GLY A 617 -14.32 -20.28 10.23
CA GLY A 617 -13.32 -21.25 9.77
C GLY A 617 -11.90 -20.76 10.03
N ALA A 618 -11.19 -21.43 10.93
CA ALA A 618 -9.79 -21.17 11.33
C ALA A 618 -8.93 -22.47 11.33
N ASP A 619 -9.39 -23.53 10.67
CA ASP A 619 -8.86 -24.90 10.66
C ASP A 619 -7.91 -25.19 9.47
N GLY A 620 -7.49 -24.13 8.78
CA GLY A 620 -6.41 -24.13 7.80
C GLY A 620 -6.78 -24.71 6.44
N LEU A 621 -5.79 -25.28 5.75
CA LEU A 621 -5.87 -25.68 4.34
C LEU A 621 -7.05 -26.60 3.99
N HIS A 622 -7.60 -27.36 4.92
CA HIS A 622 -8.71 -28.30 4.65
C HIS A 622 -10.08 -27.81 5.14
N SER A 623 -10.19 -26.52 5.50
CA SER A 623 -11.41 -25.92 6.04
C SER A 623 -12.65 -26.25 5.22
N VAL A 624 -13.63 -26.87 5.88
CA VAL A 624 -14.96 -27.15 5.30
C VAL A 624 -15.69 -25.84 5.03
N ILE A 625 -15.60 -24.86 5.93
CA ILE A 625 -16.26 -23.56 5.79
C ILE A 625 -15.72 -22.83 4.56
N ARG A 626 -14.39 -22.82 4.36
CA ARG A 626 -13.81 -22.26 3.13
C ARG A 626 -14.42 -22.91 1.88
N ARG A 627 -14.49 -24.24 1.81
CA ARG A 627 -14.93 -24.96 0.59
C ARG A 627 -16.35 -24.58 0.13
N SER A 628 -17.22 -24.21 1.07
CA SER A 628 -18.60 -23.83 0.79
C SER A 628 -18.79 -22.31 0.67
N HIS A 629 -17.93 -21.51 1.31
CA HIS A 629 -18.13 -20.06 1.45
C HIS A 629 -17.18 -19.20 0.61
N VAL A 630 -16.02 -19.74 0.21
CA VAL A 630 -14.96 -19.03 -0.52
C VAL A 630 -14.72 -19.70 -1.89
N PRO A 631 -14.44 -18.93 -2.97
CA PRO A 631 -14.21 -19.48 -4.30
C PRO A 631 -13.07 -20.51 -4.37
N LYS A 632 -13.30 -21.63 -5.08
CA LYS A 632 -12.34 -22.75 -5.20
C LYS A 632 -11.06 -22.39 -5.97
N SER A 633 -11.05 -21.32 -6.77
CA SER A 633 -9.92 -20.88 -7.60
C SER A 633 -8.76 -20.23 -6.84
N LEU A 634 -8.83 -20.22 -5.50
CA LEU A 634 -7.96 -19.41 -4.65
C LEU A 634 -6.58 -20.02 -4.39
N LEU A 635 -6.48 -21.35 -4.31
CA LEU A 635 -5.30 -22.03 -3.80
C LEU A 635 -4.45 -22.65 -4.91
N LYS A 636 -3.14 -22.55 -4.75
CA LYS A 636 -2.12 -22.93 -5.73
C LYS A 636 -1.14 -23.92 -5.12
N ASP A 637 -0.91 -25.03 -5.83
CA ASP A 637 0.17 -25.94 -5.51
C ASP A 637 1.49 -25.37 -6.03
N THR A 638 2.38 -25.01 -5.11
CA THR A 638 3.66 -24.41 -5.49
C THR A 638 4.63 -25.41 -6.14
N GLY A 639 4.35 -26.72 -6.03
CA GLY A 639 5.27 -27.78 -6.44
C GLY A 639 6.41 -28.04 -5.45
N ALA A 640 6.41 -27.37 -4.30
CA ALA A 640 7.43 -27.50 -3.27
C ALA A 640 6.95 -28.32 -2.07
N ALA A 641 7.92 -28.90 -1.37
CA ALA A 641 7.75 -29.51 -0.07
C ALA A 641 8.71 -28.87 0.93
N CYS A 642 8.36 -28.96 2.21
CA CYS A 642 9.14 -28.43 3.31
C CYS A 642 9.19 -29.45 4.45
N ILE A 643 10.37 -29.74 4.98
CA ILE A 643 10.53 -30.43 6.26
C ILE A 643 10.89 -29.39 7.31
N TYR A 644 10.09 -29.29 8.37
CA TYR A 644 10.48 -28.57 9.58
C TYR A 644 11.08 -29.53 10.58
N GLY A 645 12.04 -29.04 11.36
CA GLY A 645 12.54 -29.77 12.52
C GLY A 645 13.21 -28.88 13.56
N LYS A 646 13.68 -29.54 14.61
CA LYS A 646 14.44 -28.94 15.71
C LYS A 646 15.63 -29.81 16.05
N THR A 647 16.73 -29.16 16.36
CA THR A 647 17.96 -29.82 16.82
C THR A 647 18.36 -29.17 18.15
N PRO A 648 18.35 -29.88 19.29
CA PRO A 648 18.75 -29.30 20.56
C PRO A 648 20.17 -28.71 20.49
N LEU A 649 20.40 -27.54 21.11
CA LEU A 649 21.70 -26.86 21.14
C LEU A 649 22.64 -27.52 22.18
N THR A 650 22.97 -28.80 21.96
CA THR A 650 23.88 -29.57 22.82
C THR A 650 25.34 -29.12 22.64
N PRO A 651 26.22 -29.40 23.61
CA PRO A 651 27.66 -29.18 23.43
C PRO A 651 28.25 -29.89 22.21
N GLU A 652 27.70 -31.06 21.86
CA GLU A 652 28.10 -31.83 20.67
C GLU A 652 27.76 -31.09 19.38
N LEU A 653 26.52 -30.59 19.24
CA LEU A 653 26.13 -29.79 18.08
C LEU A 653 26.96 -28.51 17.98
N LEU A 654 27.17 -27.81 19.09
CA LEU A 654 27.94 -26.57 19.11
C LEU A 654 29.43 -26.77 18.77
N ALA A 655 29.99 -27.96 19.02
CA ALA A 655 31.36 -28.30 18.63
C ALA A 655 31.48 -28.66 17.14
N ALA A 656 30.42 -29.23 16.55
CA ALA A 656 30.41 -29.69 15.15
C ALA A 656 29.93 -28.61 14.15
N PHE A 657 28.98 -27.77 14.55
CA PHE A 657 28.31 -26.79 13.68
C PHE A 657 29.07 -25.44 13.64
N PRO A 658 29.16 -24.74 12.50
CA PRO A 658 29.91 -23.48 12.40
C PRO A 658 29.40 -22.38 13.35
N ASP A 659 30.30 -21.80 14.16
CA ASP A 659 30.00 -20.74 15.14
C ASP A 659 29.15 -19.58 14.57
N LYS A 660 29.42 -19.15 13.33
CA LYS A 660 28.68 -18.06 12.68
C LYS A 660 27.27 -18.45 12.27
N GLY A 661 27.00 -19.74 12.02
CA GLY A 661 25.67 -20.24 11.75
C GLY A 661 24.78 -20.28 13.00
N ALA A 662 25.39 -20.40 14.19
CA ALA A 662 24.66 -20.48 15.45
C ALA A 662 24.29 -19.10 16.06
N ARG A 663 24.47 -17.99 15.35
CA ARG A 663 24.27 -16.63 15.89
C ARG A 663 22.86 -16.09 15.68
N TRP A 664 22.30 -16.31 14.50
CA TRP A 664 21.06 -15.72 14.01
C TRP A 664 20.57 -16.53 12.79
N MET A 665 19.72 -15.95 11.95
CA MET A 665 19.20 -16.62 10.77
C MET A 665 20.34 -17.07 9.84
N THR A 666 20.32 -18.34 9.44
CA THR A 666 21.33 -18.92 8.56
C THR A 666 20.67 -19.60 7.37
N VAL A 667 21.24 -19.39 6.18
CA VAL A 667 20.75 -19.94 4.91
C VAL A 667 21.83 -20.85 4.30
N VAL A 668 21.41 -22.00 3.79
CA VAL A 668 22.23 -22.91 2.98
C VAL A 668 21.45 -23.23 1.72
N SER A 669 22.05 -23.04 0.55
CA SER A 669 21.39 -23.28 -0.75
C SER A 669 22.18 -24.29 -1.57
N ASP A 670 21.57 -25.46 -1.80
CA ASP A 670 22.10 -26.56 -2.61
C ASP A 670 21.46 -26.52 -4.00
N HIS A 671 22.27 -26.20 -5.01
CA HIS A 671 21.87 -26.16 -6.41
C HIS A 671 22.30 -27.45 -7.13
N ALA A 672 21.37 -28.05 -7.87
CA ALA A 672 21.65 -29.24 -8.65
C ALA A 672 22.75 -28.98 -9.71
N PRO A 673 23.67 -29.94 -9.94
CA PRO A 673 24.60 -29.87 -11.06
C PRO A 673 23.89 -29.74 -12.41
N MET A 674 24.53 -29.10 -13.39
CA MET A 674 23.96 -28.74 -14.70
C MET A 674 23.18 -29.87 -15.40
N LEU A 675 23.70 -31.10 -15.41
CA LEU A 675 23.00 -32.22 -16.07
C LEU A 675 21.76 -32.68 -15.29
N GLN A 676 21.77 -32.59 -13.96
CA GLN A 676 20.63 -32.95 -13.14
C GLN A 676 19.54 -31.88 -13.22
N SER A 677 19.91 -30.61 -13.30
CA SER A 677 18.94 -29.51 -13.35
C SER A 677 18.03 -29.57 -14.59
N CYS A 678 18.49 -30.17 -15.69
CA CYS A 678 17.66 -30.49 -16.86
C CYS A 678 16.47 -31.43 -16.57
N PHE A 679 16.54 -32.26 -15.52
CA PHE A 679 15.51 -33.27 -15.20
C PHE A 679 14.65 -32.88 -14.00
N ILE A 680 15.26 -32.28 -12.97
CA ILE A 680 14.58 -31.93 -11.71
C ILE A 680 14.31 -30.43 -11.56
N GLY A 681 14.76 -29.61 -12.51
CA GLY A 681 14.66 -28.15 -12.51
C GLY A 681 15.83 -27.46 -11.78
N ASP A 682 15.91 -26.15 -11.94
CA ASP A 682 16.98 -25.31 -11.37
C ASP A 682 16.71 -24.83 -9.92
N ALA A 683 15.54 -25.18 -9.37
CA ALA A 683 15.13 -24.77 -8.03
C ALA A 683 15.99 -25.47 -6.95
N PRO A 684 16.65 -24.72 -6.05
CA PRO A 684 17.55 -25.29 -5.05
C PRO A 684 16.81 -26.02 -3.93
N VAL A 685 17.52 -26.91 -3.25
CA VAL A 685 17.17 -27.34 -1.89
C VAL A 685 17.78 -26.33 -0.92
N THR A 686 16.93 -25.64 -0.16
CA THR A 686 17.36 -24.56 0.75
C THR A 686 17.06 -24.93 2.19
N LEU A 687 18.07 -24.82 3.04
CA LEU A 687 17.94 -24.95 4.49
C LEU A 687 17.95 -23.56 5.13
N LEU A 688 16.86 -23.22 5.80
CA LEU A 688 16.78 -22.06 6.69
C LEU A 688 16.92 -22.53 8.13
N MET A 689 17.78 -21.87 8.90
CA MET A 689 18.00 -22.21 10.31
C MET A 689 17.97 -20.97 11.18
N GLU A 690 17.55 -21.13 12.43
CA GLU A 690 17.68 -20.09 13.43
C GLU A 690 17.78 -20.64 14.85
N PRO A 691 18.77 -20.20 15.65
CA PRO A 691 18.88 -20.60 17.05
C PRO A 691 17.82 -19.91 17.91
N ILE A 692 17.12 -20.70 18.73
CA ILE A 692 16.12 -20.25 19.69
C ILE A 692 16.69 -20.45 21.09
N ARG A 693 16.90 -19.34 21.81
CA ARG A 693 17.48 -19.32 23.15
C ARG A 693 16.56 -18.62 24.13
N PHE A 694 16.28 -19.26 25.25
CA PHE A 694 15.41 -18.70 26.28
C PHE A 694 16.23 -18.11 27.42
N THR A 695 15.83 -16.92 27.89
CA THR A 695 16.51 -16.27 29.01
C THR A 695 16.24 -17.00 30.32
N LYS A 696 17.12 -16.83 31.31
CA LYS A 696 16.89 -17.35 32.68
C LYS A 696 15.57 -16.83 33.27
N ALA A 697 15.22 -15.58 32.98
CA ALA A 697 13.96 -14.97 33.41
C ALA A 697 12.75 -15.71 32.83
N SER A 698 12.74 -15.93 31.51
CA SER A 698 11.66 -16.67 30.83
C SER A 698 11.51 -18.10 31.38
N ARG A 699 12.64 -18.81 31.57
CA ARG A 699 12.64 -20.18 32.12
C ARG A 699 12.17 -20.27 33.58
N SER A 700 12.38 -19.22 34.37
CA SER A 700 11.91 -19.19 35.77
C SER A 700 10.39 -19.05 35.89
N GLN A 701 9.74 -18.55 34.84
CA GLN A 701 8.30 -18.24 34.84
C GLN A 701 7.48 -19.27 34.05
N HIS A 702 8.09 -19.93 33.07
CA HIS A 702 7.40 -20.81 32.12
C HIS A 702 8.14 -22.12 31.89
N ARG A 703 7.37 -23.18 31.66
CA ARG A 703 7.90 -24.48 31.22
C ARG A 703 8.20 -24.46 29.71
N LEU A 704 9.37 -23.92 29.37
CA LEU A 704 9.86 -23.76 28.00
C LEU A 704 10.72 -24.95 27.55
N PRO A 705 10.80 -25.25 26.24
CA PRO A 705 11.71 -26.28 25.74
C PRO A 705 13.18 -25.93 26.00
N GLU A 706 14.07 -26.92 25.91
CA GLU A 706 15.52 -26.68 25.86
C GLU A 706 15.88 -25.74 24.70
N ASP A 707 17.02 -25.05 24.78
CA ASP A 707 17.48 -24.21 23.66
C ASP A 707 17.72 -25.10 22.42
N TYR A 708 17.26 -24.65 21.24
CA TYR A 708 17.27 -25.47 20.03
C TYR A 708 17.56 -24.64 18.77
N LEU A 709 18.13 -25.29 17.76
CA LEU A 709 18.21 -24.78 16.40
C LEU A 709 16.92 -25.19 15.68
N TYR A 710 16.09 -24.20 15.35
CA TYR A 710 14.97 -24.40 14.43
C TYR A 710 15.53 -24.52 13.02
N TRP A 711 14.96 -25.41 12.20
CA TRP A 711 15.29 -25.48 10.79
C TRP A 711 14.10 -25.84 9.90
N ALA A 712 14.17 -25.38 8.65
CA ALA A 712 13.25 -25.68 7.57
C ALA A 712 14.04 -26.01 6.29
N LEU A 713 13.88 -27.24 5.80
CA LEU A 713 14.49 -27.70 4.55
C LEU A 713 13.43 -27.70 3.45
N ILE A 714 13.58 -26.82 2.46
CA ILE A 714 12.56 -26.49 1.46
C ILE A 714 13.13 -26.70 0.06
N GLY A 715 12.34 -27.27 -0.84
CA GLY A 715 12.73 -27.39 -2.24
C GLY A 715 11.65 -28.06 -3.08
N PRO A 716 11.96 -28.41 -4.34
CA PRO A 716 11.04 -29.10 -5.23
C PRO A 716 10.58 -30.42 -4.61
N GLU A 717 9.28 -30.67 -4.56
CA GLU A 717 8.76 -31.89 -3.93
C GLU A 717 9.32 -33.21 -4.49
N PRO A 718 9.67 -33.34 -5.79
CA PRO A 718 10.35 -34.56 -6.27
C PRO A 718 11.64 -34.92 -5.52
N ARG A 719 12.33 -33.94 -4.90
CA ARG A 719 13.52 -34.18 -4.06
C ARG A 719 13.16 -34.77 -2.69
N PHE A 720 11.91 -34.63 -2.27
CA PHE A 720 11.38 -35.10 -0.99
C PHE A 720 10.61 -36.42 -1.17
N ARG A 721 11.16 -37.35 -1.96
CA ARG A 721 10.65 -38.71 -2.18
C ARG A 721 11.75 -39.75 -1.99
N PHE A 722 11.42 -40.92 -1.45
CA PHE A 722 12.36 -42.03 -1.38
C PHE A 722 12.58 -42.65 -2.78
N PRO A 723 13.82 -43.04 -3.14
CA PRO A 723 14.17 -43.56 -4.48
C PRO A 723 13.37 -44.76 -4.97
N ASP A 724 12.94 -45.65 -4.06
CA ASP A 724 12.34 -46.94 -4.42
C ASP A 724 10.80 -46.98 -4.38
N GLY A 725 10.13 -45.85 -4.12
CA GLY A 725 8.67 -45.83 -3.90
C GLY A 725 8.21 -46.71 -2.72
N ALA A 726 9.15 -47.16 -1.88
CA ALA A 726 8.95 -48.18 -0.85
C ALA A 726 8.17 -47.69 0.39
N SER A 727 7.85 -46.40 0.49
CA SER A 727 6.78 -45.92 1.37
C SER A 727 5.48 -45.84 0.57
N GLY A 728 4.92 -46.99 0.25
CA GLY A 728 3.59 -47.07 -0.34
C GLY A 728 2.53 -46.67 0.68
N SER A 729 1.83 -45.57 0.44
CA SER A 729 0.36 -45.53 0.46
C SER A 729 -0.14 -44.11 0.21
N SER A 730 -0.93 -43.95 -0.84
CA SER A 730 -2.04 -42.97 -1.00
C SER A 730 -1.82 -41.52 -0.58
N ARG A 731 -2.25 -40.64 -1.50
CA ARG A 731 -2.56 -39.20 -1.35
C ARG A 731 -3.37 -38.77 -0.09
N GLU A 732 -3.68 -39.64 0.89
CA GLU A 732 -4.60 -39.37 2.00
C GLU A 732 -4.09 -39.73 3.42
N THR A 733 -2.82 -40.11 3.62
CA THR A 733 -2.39 -40.64 4.93
C THR A 733 -1.36 -39.76 5.66
N LEU A 734 -1.74 -38.52 6.01
CA LEU A 734 -0.95 -37.62 6.88
C LEU A 734 -1.32 -37.73 8.39
N ALA A 735 -2.07 -38.78 8.78
CA ALA A 735 -2.68 -38.87 10.12
C ALA A 735 -2.21 -40.03 11.02
N SER A 736 -1.19 -40.82 10.65
CA SER A 736 -0.69 -41.90 11.53
C SER A 736 0.64 -41.55 12.21
N ALA A 737 0.84 -42.04 13.43
CA ALA A 737 2.00 -41.74 14.29
C ALA A 737 3.37 -42.27 13.78
N GLN A 738 3.44 -42.82 12.56
CA GLN A 738 4.69 -43.27 11.91
C GLN A 738 5.41 -42.18 11.11
N VAL A 739 4.75 -41.05 10.86
CA VAL A 739 5.22 -39.95 9.98
C VAL A 739 6.48 -39.17 10.47
N PRO A 740 6.77 -38.99 11.79
CA PRO A 740 7.95 -38.20 12.21
C PRO A 740 9.29 -38.86 11.81
N ASN A 741 9.37 -40.20 11.87
CA ASN A 741 10.59 -40.93 11.51
C ASN A 741 10.88 -40.85 10.01
N ASP A 742 9.86 -40.78 9.17
CA ASP A 742 10.02 -40.69 7.72
C ASP A 742 10.49 -39.30 7.30
N ALA A 743 9.95 -38.23 7.89
CA ALA A 743 10.40 -36.85 7.64
C ALA A 743 11.86 -36.65 8.10
N ALA A 744 12.22 -37.18 9.27
CA ALA A 744 13.60 -37.15 9.76
C ALA A 744 14.55 -37.94 8.84
N SER A 745 14.18 -39.17 8.47
CA SER A 745 14.97 -40.00 7.55
C SER A 745 15.14 -39.35 6.17
N LEU A 746 14.08 -38.71 5.66
CA LEU A 746 14.10 -38.00 4.40
C LEU A 746 15.02 -36.77 4.45
N SER A 747 15.06 -36.03 5.58
CA SER A 747 16.00 -34.92 5.73
C SER A 747 17.46 -35.38 5.64
N LEU A 748 17.78 -36.56 6.17
CA LEU A 748 19.11 -37.19 6.07
C LEU A 748 19.40 -37.71 4.66
N ALA A 749 18.40 -38.25 3.96
CA ALA A 749 18.55 -38.70 2.57
C ALA A 749 18.77 -37.54 1.60
N VAL A 750 18.00 -36.46 1.73
CA VAL A 750 18.11 -35.26 0.88
C VAL A 750 19.48 -34.58 1.02
N THR A 751 20.10 -34.69 2.19
CA THR A 751 21.36 -34.02 2.53
C THR A 751 22.56 -34.97 2.62
N GLU A 752 22.48 -36.16 2.00
CA GLU A 752 23.51 -37.22 2.07
C GLU A 752 24.93 -36.72 1.76
N GLU A 753 25.06 -35.91 0.71
CA GLU A 753 26.33 -35.37 0.22
C GLU A 753 26.76 -34.07 0.94
N TRP A 754 25.98 -33.57 1.89
CA TRP A 754 26.30 -32.31 2.57
C TRP A 754 27.45 -32.50 3.56
N HIS A 755 28.26 -31.46 3.73
CA HIS A 755 29.41 -31.46 4.62
C HIS A 755 29.02 -31.85 6.05
N PRO A 756 29.81 -32.68 6.77
CA PRO A 756 29.48 -33.14 8.13
C PRO A 756 29.14 -32.01 9.11
N SER A 757 29.81 -30.86 8.98
CA SER A 757 29.54 -29.70 9.84
C SER A 757 28.16 -29.07 9.64
N ILE A 758 27.49 -29.29 8.51
CA ILE A 758 26.11 -28.85 8.25
C ILE A 758 25.14 -30.01 8.50
N ARG A 759 25.50 -31.20 8.01
CA ARG A 759 24.71 -32.43 8.14
C ARG A 759 24.43 -32.81 9.60
N CYS A 760 25.34 -32.50 10.53
CA CYS A 760 25.15 -32.75 11.97
C CYS A 760 23.86 -32.17 12.54
N VAL A 761 23.30 -31.09 11.93
CA VAL A 761 21.99 -30.54 12.32
C VAL A 761 20.88 -31.57 12.18
N PHE A 762 20.92 -32.39 11.12
CA PHE A 762 19.93 -33.44 10.88
C PHE A 762 20.25 -34.72 11.65
N GLU A 763 21.52 -35.04 11.88
CA GLU A 763 21.93 -36.24 12.63
C GLU A 763 21.59 -36.14 14.12
N LEU A 764 21.68 -34.93 14.68
CA LEU A 764 21.39 -34.64 16.09
C LEU A 764 19.96 -34.12 16.33
N GLN A 765 19.07 -34.20 15.32
CA GLN A 765 17.71 -33.66 15.39
C GLN A 765 16.83 -34.42 16.41
N ASP A 766 15.82 -33.75 16.95
CA ASP A 766 14.70 -34.46 17.62
C ASP A 766 13.77 -35.01 16.54
N THR A 767 13.95 -36.30 16.20
CA THR A 767 13.20 -36.97 15.13
C THR A 767 11.68 -36.96 15.34
N ARG A 768 11.22 -36.82 16.58
CA ARG A 768 9.80 -36.73 16.91
C ARG A 768 9.19 -35.37 16.53
N GLN A 769 10.01 -34.36 16.23
CA GLN A 769 9.57 -33.02 15.87
C GLN A 769 9.81 -32.68 14.39
N ALA A 770 10.21 -33.67 13.58
CA ALA A 770 10.29 -33.54 12.14
C ALA A 770 8.90 -33.62 11.51
N THR A 771 8.59 -32.75 10.54
CA THR A 771 7.30 -32.81 9.82
C THR A 771 7.46 -32.35 8.38
N LEU A 772 7.07 -33.23 7.45
CA LEU A 772 6.96 -32.93 6.02
C LEU A 772 5.60 -32.28 5.71
N VAL A 773 5.62 -31.18 4.96
CA VAL A 773 4.41 -30.54 4.44
C VAL A 773 4.53 -30.21 2.96
N ARG A 774 3.40 -30.27 2.27
CA ARG A 774 3.26 -29.65 0.95
C ARG A 774 3.15 -28.13 1.11
N VAL A 775 3.86 -27.38 0.28
CA VAL A 775 3.78 -25.92 0.29
C VAL A 775 2.65 -25.49 -0.64
N VAL A 776 1.56 -24.99 -0.04
CA VAL A 776 0.39 -24.46 -0.75
C VAL A 776 0.27 -22.98 -0.42
N SER A 777 -0.04 -22.18 -1.43
CA SER A 777 -0.25 -20.74 -1.26
C SER A 777 -1.55 -20.30 -1.91
N SER A 778 -2.19 -19.29 -1.34
CA SER A 778 -3.24 -18.53 -2.02
C SER A 778 -2.63 -17.57 -3.05
N VAL A 779 -3.41 -17.13 -4.03
CA VAL A 779 -3.03 -16.04 -4.94
C VAL A 779 -3.17 -14.67 -4.25
N PRO A 780 -2.34 -13.65 -4.57
CA PRO A 780 -2.43 -12.34 -3.95
C PRO A 780 -3.81 -11.68 -4.09
N ASP A 781 -4.43 -11.82 -5.26
CA ASP A 781 -5.74 -11.27 -5.57
C ASP A 781 -6.83 -12.25 -5.13
N VAL A 782 -6.99 -12.40 -3.82
CA VAL A 782 -8.04 -13.22 -3.21
C VAL A 782 -9.39 -12.69 -3.70
N PRO A 783 -10.21 -13.47 -4.45
CA PRO A 783 -11.48 -12.97 -4.96
C PRO A 783 -12.45 -12.65 -3.83
N ALA A 784 -13.29 -11.64 -4.02
CA ALA A 784 -14.39 -11.36 -3.10
C ALA A 784 -15.48 -12.46 -3.18
N TRP A 785 -16.20 -12.63 -2.07
CA TRP A 785 -17.40 -13.48 -1.99
C TRP A 785 -18.53 -12.71 -1.32
N GLN A 786 -19.74 -13.29 -1.37
CA GLN A 786 -20.91 -12.68 -0.74
C GLN A 786 -20.78 -12.73 0.79
N PRO A 787 -20.76 -11.58 1.49
CA PRO A 787 -20.63 -11.57 2.93
C PRO A 787 -21.84 -12.18 3.63
N SER A 788 -21.61 -12.91 4.71
CA SER A 788 -22.65 -13.50 5.55
C SER A 788 -22.70 -12.83 6.92
N SER A 789 -23.89 -12.70 7.50
CA SER A 789 -24.06 -12.26 8.90
C SER A 789 -23.77 -13.36 9.93
N MET A 790 -23.50 -14.60 9.49
CA MET A 790 -23.35 -15.76 10.38
C MET A 790 -22.08 -16.58 10.13
N VAL A 791 -21.35 -16.32 9.04
CA VAL A 791 -20.27 -17.20 8.57
C VAL A 791 -19.11 -16.34 8.07
N THR A 792 -17.88 -16.70 8.44
CA THR A 792 -16.67 -16.18 7.79
C THR A 792 -15.47 -17.12 8.02
N VAL A 793 -14.28 -16.73 7.55
CA VAL A 793 -13.02 -17.48 7.66
C VAL A 793 -11.86 -16.55 8.01
N LEU A 794 -10.76 -17.09 8.56
CA LEU A 794 -9.53 -16.33 8.81
C LEU A 794 -8.26 -17.18 8.67
N GLY A 795 -7.11 -16.51 8.51
CA GLY A 795 -5.80 -17.17 8.47
C GLY A 795 -5.63 -18.14 7.30
N ASP A 796 -4.90 -19.23 7.53
CA ASP A 796 -4.61 -20.26 6.53
C ASP A 796 -5.86 -20.97 5.98
N ALA A 797 -7.04 -20.76 6.60
CA ALA A 797 -8.30 -21.25 6.03
C ALA A 797 -8.63 -20.56 4.71
N VAL A 798 -8.15 -19.33 4.48
CA VAL A 798 -8.42 -18.52 3.29
C VAL A 798 -7.14 -18.12 2.55
N HIS A 799 -6.09 -17.72 3.25
CA HIS A 799 -4.85 -17.23 2.63
C HIS A 799 -3.60 -17.98 3.11
N PRO A 800 -3.54 -19.33 2.99
CA PRO A 800 -2.31 -20.05 3.28
C PRO A 800 -1.17 -19.53 2.41
N MET A 801 0.07 -19.56 2.90
CA MET A 801 1.23 -19.04 2.18
C MET A 801 2.44 -19.94 2.37
N SER A 802 3.45 -19.77 1.52
CA SER A 802 4.77 -20.34 1.75
C SER A 802 5.34 -19.83 3.10
N PRO A 803 6.14 -20.65 3.80
CA PRO A 803 6.78 -20.25 5.06
C PRO A 803 7.80 -19.12 4.92
N CYS A 804 8.11 -18.71 3.69
CA CYS A 804 8.99 -17.59 3.43
C CYS A 804 8.56 -16.32 4.19
N GLY A 805 9.51 -15.70 4.90
CA GLY A 805 9.27 -14.48 5.68
C GLY A 805 8.55 -14.68 7.01
N GLY A 806 7.99 -15.86 7.32
CA GLY A 806 7.31 -16.12 8.59
C GLY A 806 6.01 -15.34 8.81
N ILE A 807 5.40 -14.83 7.74
CA ILE A 807 4.30 -13.84 7.77
C ILE A 807 2.89 -14.43 7.88
N GLY A 808 2.69 -15.73 7.64
CA GLY A 808 1.37 -16.37 7.68
C GLY A 808 0.69 -16.28 9.05
N ALA A 809 1.42 -16.67 10.12
CA ALA A 809 0.88 -16.61 11.48
C ALA A 809 0.60 -15.17 11.95
N GLN A 810 1.44 -14.21 11.57
CA GLN A 810 1.21 -12.78 11.84
C GLN A 810 -0.07 -12.29 11.16
N THR A 811 -0.28 -12.67 9.89
CA THR A 811 -1.50 -12.30 9.15
C THR A 811 -2.74 -12.87 9.86
N ALA A 812 -2.70 -14.14 10.30
CA ALA A 812 -3.80 -14.76 11.03
C ALA A 812 -4.10 -14.10 12.40
N ILE A 813 -3.07 -13.60 13.11
CA ILE A 813 -3.25 -12.83 14.35
C ILE A 813 -3.98 -11.51 14.07
N CYS A 814 -3.56 -10.78 13.03
CA CYS A 814 -4.20 -9.53 12.65
C CYS A 814 -5.66 -9.71 12.17
N ASP A 815 -5.95 -10.84 11.53
CA ASP A 815 -7.33 -11.18 11.15
C ASP A 815 -8.19 -11.51 12.35
N ALA A 816 -7.66 -12.28 13.31
CA ALA A 816 -8.34 -12.51 14.58
C ALA A 816 -8.64 -11.18 15.30
N ALA A 817 -7.72 -10.20 15.23
CA ALA A 817 -7.94 -8.88 15.80
C ALA A 817 -9.07 -8.12 15.13
N SER A 818 -9.04 -8.05 13.80
CA SER A 818 -10.05 -7.35 13.01
C SER A 818 -11.43 -7.99 13.20
N LEU A 819 -11.52 -9.32 13.23
CA LEU A 819 -12.78 -10.04 13.43
C LEU A 819 -13.30 -9.90 14.87
N ALA A 820 -12.42 -9.92 15.87
CA ALA A 820 -12.81 -9.72 17.26
C ALA A 820 -13.45 -8.35 17.49
N GLU A 821 -12.96 -7.30 16.84
CA GLU A 821 -13.56 -5.95 16.89
C GLU A 821 -14.99 -5.97 16.32
N VAL A 822 -15.19 -6.62 15.17
CA VAL A 822 -16.51 -6.77 14.54
C VAL A 822 -17.47 -7.55 15.43
N LEU A 823 -17.04 -8.67 15.99
CA LEU A 823 -17.87 -9.49 16.88
C LEU A 823 -18.15 -8.78 18.20
N THR A 824 -17.18 -8.06 18.77
CA THR A 824 -17.35 -7.29 20.01
C THR A 824 -18.38 -6.19 19.84
N ALA A 825 -18.27 -5.40 18.76
CA ALA A 825 -19.21 -4.31 18.47
C ALA A 825 -20.66 -4.81 18.31
N ALA A 826 -20.83 -6.05 17.83
CA ALA A 826 -22.12 -6.66 17.57
C ALA A 826 -22.56 -7.72 18.60
N ARG A 827 -21.86 -7.82 19.75
CA ARG A 827 -22.12 -8.85 20.78
C ARG A 827 -22.24 -10.28 20.22
N GLY A 828 -21.38 -10.61 19.26
CA GLY A 828 -21.29 -11.91 18.61
C GLY A 828 -22.25 -12.14 17.44
N SER A 829 -23.13 -11.19 17.10
CA SER A 829 -24.10 -11.29 15.99
C SER A 829 -23.95 -10.13 14.98
N PRO A 830 -22.86 -10.09 14.19
CA PRO A 830 -22.58 -8.99 13.27
C PRO A 830 -23.55 -8.95 12.09
N SER A 831 -23.70 -7.78 11.47
CA SER A 831 -24.38 -7.66 10.18
C SER A 831 -23.49 -8.21 9.05
N SER A 832 -24.10 -8.67 7.96
CA SER A 832 -23.36 -9.09 6.75
C SER A 832 -22.47 -7.98 6.21
N ARG A 833 -22.89 -6.71 6.33
CA ARG A 833 -22.07 -5.54 5.96
C ARG A 833 -20.81 -5.42 6.81
N ALA A 834 -20.91 -5.64 8.13
CA ALA A 834 -19.75 -5.57 9.03
C ALA A 834 -18.76 -6.71 8.76
N VAL A 835 -19.26 -7.92 8.52
CA VAL A 835 -18.43 -9.06 8.10
C VAL A 835 -17.78 -8.77 6.75
N GLY A 836 -18.51 -8.22 5.79
CA GLY A 836 -17.96 -7.86 4.48
C GLY A 836 -16.84 -6.82 4.55
N ALA A 837 -16.94 -5.85 5.45
CA ALA A 837 -15.86 -4.89 5.71
C ALA A 837 -14.61 -5.55 6.33
N PHE A 838 -14.81 -6.49 7.27
CA PHE A 838 -13.72 -7.32 7.79
C PHE A 838 -13.05 -8.14 6.69
N GLU A 839 -13.84 -8.82 5.85
CA GLU A 839 -13.34 -9.69 4.79
C GLU A 839 -12.57 -8.89 3.73
N GLU A 840 -13.01 -7.67 3.40
CA GLU A 840 -12.27 -6.76 2.53
C GLU A 840 -10.93 -6.38 3.14
N GLY A 841 -10.91 -5.90 4.39
CA GLY A 841 -9.67 -5.56 5.08
C GLY A 841 -8.70 -6.74 5.23
N MET A 842 -9.23 -7.94 5.46
CA MET A 842 -8.48 -9.19 5.47
C MET A 842 -7.85 -9.48 4.10
N ARG A 843 -8.62 -9.38 3.01
CA ARG A 843 -8.10 -9.58 1.64
C ARG A 843 -7.00 -8.57 1.30
N SER A 844 -7.18 -7.28 1.60
CA SER A 844 -6.17 -6.25 1.33
C SER A 844 -4.86 -6.50 2.10
N ARG A 845 -4.96 -6.92 3.36
CA ARG A 845 -3.80 -7.29 4.18
C ARG A 845 -3.13 -8.57 3.66
N ALA A 846 -3.93 -9.59 3.35
CA ALA A 846 -3.44 -10.86 2.81
C ALA A 846 -2.72 -10.66 1.48
N HIS A 847 -3.21 -9.80 0.58
CA HIS A 847 -2.55 -9.48 -0.69
C HIS A 847 -1.08 -9.11 -0.49
N ARG A 848 -0.78 -8.18 0.43
CA ARG A 848 0.59 -7.74 0.73
C ARG A 848 1.44 -8.89 1.27
N SER A 849 0.90 -9.66 2.19
CA SER A 849 1.60 -10.82 2.78
C SER A 849 1.88 -11.90 1.74
N ILE A 850 0.91 -12.26 0.88
CA ILE A 850 1.09 -13.28 -0.17
C ILE A 850 2.15 -12.82 -1.17
N ARG A 851 2.10 -11.56 -1.63
CA ARG A 851 3.12 -10.99 -2.53
C ARG A 851 4.52 -11.10 -1.94
N HIS A 852 4.68 -10.72 -0.68
CA HIS A 852 5.97 -10.81 0.00
C HIS A 852 6.44 -12.28 0.10
N SER A 853 5.55 -13.20 0.50
CA SER A 853 5.87 -14.64 0.53
C SER A 853 6.25 -15.18 -0.85
N GLU A 854 5.53 -14.79 -1.91
CA GLU A 854 5.79 -15.20 -3.29
C GLU A 854 7.17 -14.72 -3.76
N VAL A 855 7.48 -13.42 -3.65
CA VAL A 855 8.77 -12.86 -4.06
C VAL A 855 9.92 -13.51 -3.29
N GLY A 856 9.76 -13.69 -1.99
CA GLY A 856 10.77 -14.35 -1.17
C GLY A 856 10.96 -15.83 -1.55
N SER A 857 9.87 -16.55 -1.86
CA SER A 857 9.93 -17.96 -2.27
C SER A 857 10.56 -18.15 -3.65
N GLN A 858 10.31 -17.23 -4.59
CA GLN A 858 10.98 -17.21 -5.89
C GLN A 858 12.50 -17.02 -5.73
N LYS A 859 12.90 -16.05 -4.88
CA LYS A 859 14.31 -15.73 -4.66
C LYS A 859 15.07 -16.81 -3.87
N MET A 860 14.47 -17.32 -2.78
CA MET A 860 15.16 -18.26 -1.88
C MET A 860 15.04 -19.71 -2.33
N PHE A 861 13.89 -20.12 -2.87
CA PHE A 861 13.61 -21.53 -3.15
C PHE A 861 13.43 -21.82 -4.64
N GLY A 862 13.54 -20.82 -5.52
CA GLY A 862 13.35 -20.99 -6.97
C GLY A 862 11.94 -21.41 -7.36
N LEU A 863 10.93 -21.11 -6.54
CA LEU A 863 9.54 -21.49 -6.86
C LEU A 863 9.01 -20.70 -8.05
N ARG A 864 8.09 -21.29 -8.81
CA ARG A 864 7.36 -20.61 -9.89
C ARG A 864 6.44 -19.53 -9.33
N SER A 865 6.06 -18.56 -10.15
CA SER A 865 5.01 -17.61 -9.76
C SER A 865 3.70 -18.35 -9.54
N LEU A 866 2.92 -17.89 -8.58
CA LEU A 866 1.64 -18.49 -8.20
C LEU A 866 0.63 -18.50 -9.35
N VAL A 867 0.78 -17.60 -10.33
CA VAL A 867 -0.06 -17.59 -11.54
C VAL A 867 0.21 -18.79 -12.44
N ASP A 868 1.44 -19.31 -12.44
CA ASP A 868 1.89 -20.47 -13.24
C ASP A 868 1.74 -21.79 -12.49
N CYS A 869 1.32 -21.73 -11.23
CA CYS A 869 1.06 -22.90 -10.40
C CYS A 869 -0.32 -23.49 -10.72
N GLU A 870 -0.39 -24.82 -10.63
CA GLU A 870 -1.65 -25.55 -10.77
C GLU A 870 -2.59 -25.26 -9.59
N PRO A 871 -3.92 -25.28 -9.80
CA PRO A 871 -4.88 -25.22 -8.70
C PRO A 871 -4.65 -26.35 -7.69
N TRP A 872 -4.69 -26.02 -6.41
CA TRP A 872 -4.64 -27.02 -5.35
C TRP A 872 -5.99 -27.74 -5.23
N THR A 873 -6.00 -29.05 -5.51
CA THR A 873 -7.24 -29.85 -5.52
C THR A 873 -7.61 -30.45 -4.17
N GLY A 874 -6.80 -30.25 -3.12
CA GLY A 874 -7.14 -30.67 -1.76
C GLY A 874 -6.95 -32.16 -1.46
N CYS A 875 -6.11 -32.86 -2.24
CA CYS A 875 -5.66 -34.20 -1.91
C CYS A 875 -4.60 -34.16 -0.82
#